data_AF-A0A9P6MWU9-F1
#
_entry.id   AF-A0A9P6MWU9-F1
#
_cell.length_a   1.000
_cell.length_b   1.000
_cell.length_c   1.000
_cell.angle_alpha   90.00
_cell.angle_beta   90.00
_cell.angle_gamma   90.00
#
_symmetry.space_group_name_H-M   'P 1'
#
loop_
_entity.id
_entity.type
_entity.pdbx_description
1 polymer ?
#
loop_
_entity_poly.entity_id
_entity_poly.type
_entity_poly.pdbx_seq_one_letter_code
_entity_poly.pdbx_strand_id
1 'polypeptide(L)'
;SIRSFSVQAVSRNAVESTYKAPALGVNKTYDEALKIIAEDKLKRLNEVKNLKESLAQLMKDTPSDTRDSKIAQLKENIFKQEAYAEINDPEIQWRFKNGHIDMSKAVFRYLKSKQFQRETLPVIQQRITQMFVTPDLLPPFTPSLNVQLDFSGSASKEESGAPTNYFETGSYLLPRNTIKEPRVNVTSFHSEQKYYTIAMVDPDVPDVENQSFKQQLHWLISNVSLSATQPDLVKENADVLLPYLPPHPPMGTKYHRYTLLVAEQPNGGQEKIQIEKDQISRETTLQELCSQYNLSVKGLTFFRQVWDKDVSRIYKDILQQSEPVYGKLPKVDELLDETGQKKKKFIHLAHIQESRPRRLIVHKQNIHVNTLLMTHNDSALTTSNNTVISLHDDPSSLKEKDPVVLTNFQKICLKFEPLMLYVVSMAQFLDIVNGASMTVAMLPISRELNFEVQQQQWLISSYALSFGGLLLIAGRMGDLFGHRRVFLSGLFWFGIWSLVNGFSKSPVMLCISRAFQGMGAAAQIPTALALIAIKYPAGKARTRALSVFGAIGAMGAVTGLLLSGALTSTIGWQWIFFLSAIMSSILFVLGVFAIPSASGLHGDSPRIDVGGAFTVTGALGFILLACSAILFSFVTPTSTYWVLPFLAMIVNVFGLGLIMLPAQITALRDASDDDQGVVGAIYNVGLQIGAPFGLAILTVISGKLNGENPGPDRMHGYKYSLIGDAAFAILGFLLTLIFLPHVKPGVSPKVSSLEEGGVPGSEMDSVTEIEVVSADQGLPQKQGLNEITQKQEFNEIPQKQELKDAKEELLEEVHAKTDLSLK
;
A
#
# COMPACT_ATOMS: atom_id res chain seq x y z
N SER A 1 -29.92 -41.90 -39.36
CA SER A 1 -30.33 -40.55 -39.82
C SER A 1 -29.22 -39.58 -39.47
N ILE A 2 -28.60 -39.04 -40.51
CA ILE A 2 -27.66 -37.90 -40.47
C ILE A 2 -28.50 -36.61 -40.39
N ARG A 3 -27.95 -35.53 -39.81
CA ARG A 3 -28.47 -34.17 -39.54
C ARG A 3 -28.88 -34.00 -38.06
N SER A 4 -28.32 -33.08 -37.26
CA SER A 4 -27.75 -31.76 -37.57
C SER A 4 -26.63 -31.37 -36.59
N PHE A 5 -25.38 -31.39 -37.08
CA PHE A 5 -24.38 -30.40 -36.71
C PHE A 5 -24.85 -29.05 -37.27
N SER A 6 -25.11 -28.06 -36.41
CA SER A 6 -25.17 -26.66 -36.84
C SER A 6 -24.97 -25.71 -35.67
N VAL A 7 -23.76 -25.13 -35.63
CA VAL A 7 -23.51 -23.71 -35.35
C VAL A 7 -24.03 -23.17 -34.01
N GLN A 8 -23.23 -23.28 -32.95
CA GLN A 8 -23.29 -22.37 -31.79
C GLN A 8 -21.90 -21.84 -31.39
N ALA A 9 -20.97 -21.81 -32.34
CA ALA A 9 -19.65 -21.19 -32.20
C ALA A 9 -19.52 -19.95 -33.09
N VAL A 10 -20.48 -19.02 -33.02
CA VAL A 10 -20.35 -17.68 -33.60
C VAL A 10 -21.16 -16.70 -32.75
N SER A 11 -20.51 -15.61 -32.31
CA SER A 11 -21.05 -14.48 -31.53
C SER A 11 -21.09 -14.62 -29.99
N ARG A 12 -19.93 -14.42 -29.35
CA ARG A 12 -19.85 -13.96 -27.94
C ARG A 12 -19.35 -12.52 -27.77
N ASN A 13 -19.13 -11.78 -28.87
CA ASN A 13 -18.31 -10.56 -28.86
C ASN A 13 -19.04 -9.23 -29.07
N ALA A 14 -20.33 -9.13 -28.76
CA ALA A 14 -20.97 -7.84 -28.60
C ALA A 14 -21.99 -7.92 -27.48
N VAL A 15 -21.53 -7.83 -26.23
CA VAL A 15 -22.42 -7.46 -25.13
C VAL A 15 -22.88 -6.04 -25.46
N GLU A 16 -24.16 -5.90 -25.79
CA GLU A 16 -24.79 -4.60 -26.03
C GLU A 16 -24.59 -3.76 -24.77
N SER A 17 -24.01 -2.58 -24.95
CA SER A 17 -23.58 -1.74 -23.83
C SER A 17 -24.79 -1.30 -23.03
N THR A 18 -24.82 -1.60 -21.73
CA THR A 18 -25.86 -1.10 -20.80
C THR A 18 -25.54 0.29 -20.26
N TYR A 19 -24.50 0.94 -20.81
CA TYR A 19 -24.12 2.31 -20.46
C TYR A 19 -25.27 3.28 -20.76
N LYS A 20 -25.69 4.02 -19.73
CA LYS A 20 -26.69 5.09 -19.85
C LYS A 20 -26.00 6.43 -19.64
N ALA A 21 -25.83 7.17 -20.73
CA ALA A 21 -25.36 8.55 -20.63
C ALA A 21 -26.43 9.45 -19.97
N PRO A 22 -26.02 10.53 -19.27
CA PRO A 22 -26.93 11.60 -18.89
C PRO A 22 -27.73 12.10 -20.11
N ALA A 23 -29.00 12.46 -19.91
CA ALA A 23 -29.79 13.05 -20.99
C ALA A 23 -29.17 14.38 -21.45
N LEU A 24 -29.12 14.59 -22.76
CA LEU A 24 -28.59 15.81 -23.36
C LEU A 24 -29.32 17.04 -22.81
N GLY A 25 -28.57 18.07 -22.42
CA GLY A 25 -29.07 19.31 -21.85
C GLY A 25 -29.24 19.32 -20.32
N VAL A 26 -29.15 18.15 -19.65
CA VAL A 26 -29.22 18.08 -18.18
C VAL A 26 -27.92 18.59 -17.54
N ASN A 27 -26.77 18.27 -18.13
CA ASN A 27 -25.47 18.78 -17.69
C ASN A 27 -24.73 19.40 -18.88
N LYS A 28 -24.82 20.73 -19.00
CA LYS A 28 -24.19 21.49 -20.09
C LYS A 28 -22.68 21.26 -20.18
N THR A 29 -22.00 21.11 -19.05
CA THR A 29 -20.56 20.84 -18.99
C THR A 29 -20.22 19.48 -19.60
N TYR A 30 -21.05 18.46 -19.36
CA TYR A 30 -20.88 17.13 -19.94
C TYR A 30 -21.09 17.16 -21.46
N ASP A 31 -22.10 17.89 -21.93
CA ASP A 31 -22.37 18.04 -23.36
C ASP A 31 -21.26 18.80 -24.10
N GLU A 32 -20.70 19.85 -23.49
CA GLU A 32 -19.54 20.57 -24.03
C GLU A 32 -18.29 19.67 -24.07
N ALA A 33 -18.04 18.89 -23.02
CA ALA A 33 -16.94 17.93 -23.01
C ALA A 33 -17.08 16.88 -24.12
N LEU A 34 -18.28 16.37 -24.37
CA LEU A 34 -18.53 15.43 -25.48
C LEU A 34 -18.22 16.03 -26.85
N LYS A 35 -18.50 17.32 -27.06
CA LYS A 35 -18.14 18.01 -28.31
C LYS A 35 -16.63 18.06 -28.50
N ILE A 36 -15.89 18.45 -27.47
CA ILE A 36 -14.42 18.51 -27.49
C ILE A 36 -13.83 17.11 -27.80
N ILE A 37 -14.37 16.07 -27.15
CA ILE A 37 -13.93 14.68 -27.38
C ILE A 37 -14.22 14.25 -28.83
N ALA A 38 -15.38 14.62 -29.38
CA ALA A 38 -15.73 14.30 -30.76
C ALA A 38 -14.82 15.03 -31.78
N GLU A 39 -14.48 16.29 -31.53
CA GLU A 39 -13.54 17.06 -32.36
C GLU A 39 -12.13 16.46 -32.35
N ASP A 40 -11.59 16.11 -31.16
CA ASP A 40 -10.29 15.45 -31.07
C ASP A 40 -10.33 14.08 -31.75
N LYS A 41 -11.38 13.28 -31.56
CA LYS A 41 -11.56 11.99 -32.23
C LYS A 41 -11.47 12.12 -33.75
N LEU A 42 -12.16 13.09 -34.35
CA LEU A 42 -12.09 13.34 -35.80
C LEU A 42 -10.68 13.71 -36.25
N LYS A 43 -9.99 14.57 -35.50
CA LYS A 43 -8.60 14.96 -35.77
C LYS A 43 -7.67 13.75 -35.76
N ARG A 44 -7.79 12.88 -34.76
CA ARG A 44 -6.98 11.65 -34.62
C ARG A 44 -7.25 10.66 -35.75
N LEU A 45 -8.52 10.47 -36.14
CA LEU A 45 -8.88 9.59 -37.26
C LEU A 45 -8.33 10.09 -38.61
N ASN A 46 -8.28 11.40 -38.83
CA ASN A 46 -7.63 11.99 -40.01
C ASN A 46 -6.12 11.73 -40.01
N GLU A 47 -5.47 11.85 -38.85
CA GLU A 47 -4.04 11.53 -38.71
C GLU A 47 -3.76 10.05 -38.98
N VAL A 48 -4.59 9.14 -38.46
CA VAL A 48 -4.53 7.70 -38.74
C VAL A 48 -4.62 7.42 -40.24
N LYS A 49 -5.52 8.10 -40.95
CA LYS A 49 -5.67 7.95 -42.41
C LYS A 49 -4.37 8.33 -43.13
N ASN A 50 -3.79 9.48 -42.80
CA ASN A 50 -2.53 9.96 -43.40
C ASN A 50 -1.36 9.00 -43.11
N LEU A 51 -1.29 8.46 -41.89
CA LEU A 51 -0.28 7.48 -41.51
C LEU A 51 -0.44 6.16 -42.27
N LYS A 52 -1.67 5.69 -42.48
CA LYS A 52 -1.96 4.48 -43.28
C LYS A 52 -1.58 4.66 -44.76
N GLU A 53 -1.81 5.84 -45.33
CA GLU A 53 -1.37 6.17 -46.69
C GLU A 53 0.16 6.17 -46.80
N SER A 54 0.85 6.75 -45.80
CA SER A 54 2.31 6.74 -45.72
C SER A 54 2.87 5.32 -45.58
N LEU A 55 2.22 4.47 -44.77
CA LEU A 55 2.57 3.06 -44.63
C LEU A 55 2.42 2.32 -45.97
N ALA A 56 1.32 2.56 -46.70
CA ALA A 56 1.07 1.93 -48.00
C ALA A 56 2.07 2.35 -49.09
N GLN A 57 2.60 3.58 -49.02
CA GLN A 57 3.68 4.04 -49.91
C GLN A 57 5.00 3.32 -49.59
N LEU A 58 5.40 3.29 -48.32
CA LEU A 58 6.64 2.63 -47.89
C LEU A 58 6.65 1.12 -48.18
N MET A 59 5.49 0.47 -48.17
CA MET A 59 5.40 -0.95 -48.52
C MET A 59 5.65 -1.23 -50.01
N LYS A 60 5.55 -0.22 -50.90
CA LYS A 60 5.85 -0.35 -52.34
C LYS A 60 7.34 -0.18 -52.66
N ASP A 61 8.10 0.44 -51.77
CA ASP A 61 9.53 0.68 -51.96
C ASP A 61 10.36 -0.60 -51.77
N THR A 62 11.54 -0.65 -52.39
CA THR A 62 12.46 -1.80 -52.34
C THR A 62 12.83 -2.18 -50.89
N PRO A 63 12.87 -3.48 -50.53
CA PRO A 63 13.21 -3.92 -49.18
C PRO A 63 14.58 -3.42 -48.71
N SER A 64 14.63 -2.82 -47.52
CA SER A 64 15.87 -2.46 -46.81
C SER A 64 15.62 -2.55 -45.30
N ASP A 65 16.64 -2.85 -44.50
CA ASP A 65 16.51 -2.95 -43.03
C ASP A 65 16.00 -1.63 -42.40
N THR A 66 16.36 -0.50 -42.99
CA THR A 66 15.86 0.83 -42.60
C THR A 66 14.38 1.03 -42.90
N ARG A 67 13.84 0.32 -43.89
CA ARG A 67 12.41 0.36 -44.24
C ARG A 67 11.59 -0.44 -43.23
N ASP A 68 12.05 -1.63 -42.86
CA ASP A 68 11.28 -2.52 -41.98
C ASP A 68 11.16 -1.96 -40.55
N SER A 69 12.21 -1.30 -40.05
CA SER A 69 12.16 -0.53 -38.80
C SER A 69 11.19 0.66 -38.87
N LYS A 70 11.16 1.42 -39.98
CA LYS A 70 10.18 2.50 -40.20
C LYS A 70 8.75 1.98 -40.30
N ILE A 71 8.54 0.83 -40.95
CA ILE A 71 7.23 0.17 -41.04
C ILE A 71 6.75 -0.22 -39.63
N ALA A 72 7.63 -0.79 -38.79
CA ALA A 72 7.28 -1.13 -37.41
C ALA A 72 6.90 0.11 -36.59
N GLN A 73 7.66 1.19 -36.68
CA GLN A 73 7.35 2.46 -35.99
C GLN A 73 6.02 3.06 -36.47
N LEU A 74 5.75 3.06 -37.78
CA LEU A 74 4.48 3.56 -38.31
C LEU A 74 3.29 2.71 -37.88
N LYS A 75 3.42 1.37 -37.89
CA LYS A 75 2.39 0.46 -37.36
C LYS A 75 2.08 0.76 -35.88
N GLU A 76 3.12 0.98 -35.06
CA GLU A 76 2.95 1.34 -33.65
C GLU A 76 2.25 2.69 -33.48
N ASN A 77 2.63 3.70 -34.27
CA ASN A 77 2.01 5.02 -34.24
C ASN A 77 0.54 4.98 -34.67
N ILE A 78 0.22 4.24 -35.74
CA ILE A 78 -1.17 4.01 -36.17
C ILE A 78 -1.97 3.38 -35.04
N PHE A 79 -1.44 2.33 -34.41
CA PHE A 79 -2.11 1.66 -33.28
C PHE A 79 -2.37 2.62 -32.10
N LYS A 80 -1.39 3.46 -31.74
CA LYS A 80 -1.54 4.46 -30.67
C LYS A 80 -2.59 5.51 -31.01
N GLN A 81 -2.57 6.06 -32.22
CA GLN A 81 -3.53 7.08 -32.64
C GLN A 81 -4.95 6.51 -32.75
N GLU A 82 -5.12 5.27 -33.23
CA GLU A 82 -6.40 4.57 -33.22
C GLU A 82 -6.94 4.38 -31.80
N ALA A 83 -6.08 4.03 -30.85
CA ALA A 83 -6.47 3.92 -29.45
C ALA A 83 -6.84 5.30 -28.85
N TYR A 84 -6.06 6.34 -29.11
CA TYR A 84 -6.31 7.70 -28.59
C TYR A 84 -7.58 8.33 -29.16
N ALA A 85 -7.98 7.99 -30.39
CA ALA A 85 -9.25 8.46 -30.95
C ALA A 85 -10.47 8.02 -30.13
N GLU A 86 -10.40 6.88 -29.43
CA GLU A 86 -11.52 6.30 -28.67
C GLU A 86 -11.29 6.29 -27.15
N ILE A 87 -10.10 6.63 -26.67
CA ILE A 87 -9.74 6.47 -25.25
C ILE A 87 -10.59 7.34 -24.32
N ASN A 88 -10.97 8.53 -24.77
CA ASN A 88 -11.73 9.50 -23.98
C ASN A 88 -13.25 9.28 -24.10
N ASP A 89 -13.69 8.27 -24.85
CA ASP A 89 -15.11 7.94 -24.97
C ASP A 89 -15.63 7.40 -23.61
N PRO A 90 -16.64 8.05 -23.00
CA PRO A 90 -17.18 7.61 -21.72
C PRO A 90 -17.70 6.17 -21.73
N GLU A 91 -18.28 5.72 -22.85
CA GLU A 91 -18.79 4.35 -22.96
C GLU A 91 -17.64 3.34 -22.93
N ILE A 92 -16.53 3.62 -23.64
CA ILE A 92 -15.35 2.75 -23.67
C ILE A 92 -14.70 2.66 -22.29
N GLN A 93 -14.57 3.80 -21.59
CA GLN A 93 -14.04 3.84 -20.23
C GLN A 93 -14.94 3.05 -19.27
N TRP A 94 -16.25 3.22 -19.35
CA TRP A 94 -17.21 2.47 -18.54
C TRP A 94 -17.13 0.97 -18.84
N ARG A 95 -17.08 0.57 -20.12
CA ARG A 95 -16.97 -0.84 -20.53
C ARG A 95 -15.68 -1.48 -20.01
N PHE A 96 -14.55 -0.78 -20.11
CA PHE A 96 -13.27 -1.28 -19.59
C PHE A 96 -13.31 -1.47 -18.07
N LYS A 97 -13.82 -0.47 -17.32
CA LYS A 97 -13.95 -0.53 -15.86
C LYS A 97 -14.86 -1.69 -15.40
N ASN A 98 -15.92 -1.99 -16.14
CA ASN A 98 -16.84 -3.08 -15.83
C ASN A 98 -16.42 -4.45 -16.43
N GLY A 99 -15.23 -4.55 -17.04
CA GLY A 99 -14.72 -5.81 -17.59
C GLY A 99 -15.35 -6.25 -18.92
N HIS A 100 -16.17 -5.41 -19.56
CA HIS A 100 -16.75 -5.64 -20.90
C HIS A 100 -15.75 -5.30 -22.00
N ILE A 101 -14.66 -6.04 -22.06
CA ILE A 101 -13.48 -5.76 -22.90
C ILE A 101 -13.60 -6.51 -24.24
N ASP A 102 -13.51 -5.77 -25.33
CA ASP A 102 -13.42 -6.33 -26.68
C ASP A 102 -12.01 -6.15 -27.24
N MET A 103 -11.21 -7.21 -27.16
CA MET A 103 -9.81 -7.21 -27.62
C MET A 103 -9.68 -7.07 -29.15
N SER A 104 -10.77 -7.09 -29.93
CA SER A 104 -10.73 -6.77 -31.36
C SER A 104 -10.51 -5.29 -31.63
N LYS A 105 -10.88 -4.40 -30.70
CA LYS A 105 -10.62 -2.96 -30.83
C LYS A 105 -9.25 -2.57 -30.30
N ALA A 106 -8.59 -1.64 -30.97
CA ALA A 106 -7.27 -1.15 -30.59
C ALA A 106 -7.26 -0.49 -29.21
N VAL A 107 -8.30 0.30 -28.88
CA VAL A 107 -8.41 1.01 -27.60
C VAL A 107 -8.39 0.07 -26.39
N PHE A 108 -9.13 -1.03 -26.44
CA PHE A 108 -9.17 -2.00 -25.35
C PHE A 108 -7.85 -2.75 -25.19
N ARG A 109 -7.18 -3.12 -26.30
CA ARG A 109 -5.83 -3.70 -26.26
C ARG A 109 -4.82 -2.72 -25.65
N TYR A 110 -4.90 -1.44 -26.02
CA TYR A 110 -4.05 -0.39 -25.48
C TYR A 110 -4.27 -0.19 -23.97
N LEU A 111 -5.54 -0.04 -23.54
CA LEU A 111 -5.88 0.10 -22.12
C LEU A 111 -5.43 -1.12 -21.32
N LYS A 112 -5.62 -2.35 -21.84
CA LYS A 112 -5.17 -3.57 -21.16
C LYS A 112 -3.65 -3.68 -21.11
N SER A 113 -2.94 -3.28 -22.17
CA SER A 113 -1.47 -3.21 -22.18
C SER A 113 -0.94 -2.20 -21.16
N LYS A 114 -1.57 -1.01 -21.07
CA LYS A 114 -1.23 0.02 -20.07
C LYS A 114 -1.51 -0.46 -18.64
N GLN A 115 -2.62 -1.18 -18.43
CA GLN A 115 -2.92 -1.81 -17.14
C GLN A 115 -1.82 -2.83 -16.76
N PHE A 116 -1.44 -3.70 -17.71
CA PHE A 116 -0.36 -4.66 -17.51
C PHE A 116 0.97 -3.97 -17.15
N GLN A 117 1.34 -2.90 -17.85
CA GLN A 117 2.56 -2.14 -17.58
C GLN A 117 2.57 -1.46 -16.20
N ARG A 118 1.40 -1.00 -15.71
CA ARG A 118 1.29 -0.31 -14.43
C ARG A 118 1.21 -1.26 -13.24
N GLU A 119 0.46 -2.34 -13.37
CA GLU A 119 0.11 -3.21 -12.25
C GLU A 119 0.95 -4.49 -12.25
N THR A 120 0.88 -5.28 -13.32
CA THR A 120 1.40 -6.65 -13.33
C THR A 120 2.90 -6.72 -13.66
N LEU A 121 3.36 -5.92 -14.62
CA LEU A 121 4.74 -5.93 -15.11
C LEU A 121 5.77 -5.60 -14.02
N PRO A 122 5.58 -4.56 -13.18
CA PRO A 122 6.55 -4.24 -12.12
C PRO A 122 6.69 -5.38 -11.11
N VAL A 123 5.56 -6.05 -10.77
CA VAL A 123 5.55 -7.21 -9.87
C VAL A 123 6.33 -8.36 -10.48
N ILE A 124 6.08 -8.70 -11.75
CA ILE A 124 6.80 -9.76 -12.46
C ILE A 124 8.30 -9.43 -12.53
N GLN A 125 8.67 -8.22 -12.93
CA GLN A 125 10.06 -7.80 -13.09
C GLN A 125 10.81 -7.81 -11.75
N GLN A 126 10.17 -7.33 -10.67
CA GLN A 126 10.71 -7.42 -9.32
C GLN A 126 10.94 -8.87 -8.91
N ARG A 127 9.96 -9.76 -9.13
CA ARG A 127 10.04 -11.18 -8.74
C ARG A 127 11.11 -11.94 -9.52
N ILE A 128 11.18 -11.75 -10.83
CA ILE A 128 12.20 -12.37 -11.70
C ILE A 128 13.61 -11.98 -11.21
N THR A 129 13.81 -10.70 -10.89
CA THR A 129 15.11 -10.18 -10.43
C THR A 129 15.45 -10.65 -9.01
N GLN A 130 14.51 -10.52 -8.06
CA GLN A 130 14.73 -10.90 -6.65
C GLN A 130 14.95 -12.40 -6.45
N MET A 131 14.32 -13.22 -7.29
CA MET A 131 14.44 -14.67 -7.22
C MET A 131 15.45 -15.22 -8.24
N PHE A 132 16.30 -14.37 -8.80
CA PHE A 132 17.39 -14.73 -9.72
C PHE A 132 16.94 -15.55 -10.94
N VAL A 133 15.69 -15.45 -11.37
CA VAL A 133 15.25 -16.10 -12.62
C VAL A 133 16.03 -15.52 -13.81
N THR A 134 16.27 -14.20 -13.77
CA THR A 134 17.39 -13.57 -14.47
C THR A 134 18.44 -13.20 -13.40
N PRO A 135 19.73 -13.57 -13.57
CA PRO A 135 20.36 -14.07 -14.78
C PRO A 135 20.39 -15.62 -14.95
N ASP A 136 19.89 -16.41 -14.01
CA ASP A 136 20.14 -17.88 -14.00
C ASP A 136 19.63 -18.61 -15.25
N LEU A 137 18.41 -18.30 -15.71
CA LEU A 137 17.80 -18.94 -16.87
C LEU A 137 18.01 -18.15 -18.16
N LEU A 138 17.94 -16.82 -18.07
CA LEU A 138 17.89 -15.92 -19.21
C LEU A 138 18.61 -14.60 -18.87
N PRO A 139 19.17 -13.91 -19.88
CA PRO A 139 19.64 -12.55 -19.69
C PRO A 139 18.48 -11.61 -19.30
N PRO A 140 18.75 -10.48 -18.61
CA PRO A 140 17.72 -9.50 -18.26
C PRO A 140 16.89 -9.06 -19.48
N PHE A 141 15.57 -9.19 -19.40
CA PHE A 141 14.64 -8.76 -20.44
C PHE A 141 13.33 -8.25 -19.81
N THR A 142 12.53 -7.53 -20.61
CA THR A 142 11.22 -7.01 -20.18
C THR A 142 10.09 -7.83 -20.82
N PRO A 143 9.25 -8.52 -20.03
CA PRO A 143 8.09 -9.23 -20.55
C PRO A 143 7.11 -8.31 -21.28
N SER A 144 6.64 -8.73 -22.46
CA SER A 144 5.63 -8.04 -23.27
C SER A 144 4.27 -8.75 -23.30
N LEU A 145 4.19 -9.99 -22.81
CA LEU A 145 2.97 -10.77 -22.70
C LEU A 145 2.63 -11.04 -21.24
N ASN A 146 1.34 -10.98 -20.90
CA ASN A 146 0.87 -11.39 -19.58
C ASN A 146 0.58 -12.89 -19.60
N VAL A 147 1.27 -13.65 -18.74
CA VAL A 147 1.15 -15.11 -18.66
C VAL A 147 0.59 -15.48 -17.30
N GLN A 148 -0.56 -16.15 -17.29
CA GLN A 148 -1.24 -16.61 -16.09
C GLN A 148 -1.45 -18.12 -16.16
N LEU A 149 -1.30 -18.77 -15.01
CA LEU A 149 -1.42 -20.22 -14.86
C LEU A 149 -2.62 -20.54 -13.96
N ASP A 150 -3.47 -21.47 -14.40
CA ASP A 150 -4.61 -21.98 -13.63
C ASP A 150 -4.50 -23.50 -13.45
N PHE A 151 -4.43 -23.93 -12.19
CA PHE A 151 -4.34 -25.34 -11.78
C PHE A 151 -5.69 -25.91 -11.27
N SER A 152 -6.81 -25.22 -11.52
CA SER A 152 -8.17 -25.62 -11.08
C SER A 152 -8.60 -27.04 -11.49
N GLY A 153 -8.01 -27.62 -12.54
CA GLY A 153 -8.26 -29.00 -12.98
C GLY A 153 -7.64 -30.10 -12.11
N SER A 154 -6.69 -29.76 -11.23
CA SER A 154 -5.95 -30.68 -10.36
C SER A 154 -6.49 -30.76 -8.93
N ALA A 155 -7.15 -29.70 -8.44
CA ALA A 155 -7.65 -29.65 -7.07
C ALA A 155 -8.94 -30.50 -6.93
N SER A 156 -8.96 -31.40 -5.96
CA SER A 156 -10.20 -32.03 -5.49
C SER A 156 -11.18 -30.94 -5.07
N LYS A 157 -12.41 -31.00 -5.59
CA LYS A 157 -13.49 -29.99 -5.47
C LYS A 157 -13.91 -29.57 -4.04
N GLU A 158 -13.25 -30.03 -2.99
CA GLU A 158 -13.76 -29.92 -1.62
C GLU A 158 -13.25 -28.71 -0.79
N GLU A 159 -12.22 -27.96 -1.20
CA GLU A 159 -11.64 -26.92 -0.31
C GLU A 159 -11.43 -25.51 -0.90
N SER A 160 -11.59 -25.28 -2.21
CA SER A 160 -11.32 -23.96 -2.80
C SER A 160 -12.57 -23.32 -3.38
N GLY A 161 -13.34 -22.63 -2.53
CA GLY A 161 -14.46 -21.77 -2.92
C GLY A 161 -14.04 -20.43 -3.54
N ALA A 162 -12.98 -20.38 -4.34
CA ALA A 162 -12.54 -19.18 -5.05
C ALA A 162 -12.78 -19.33 -6.56
N PRO A 163 -13.36 -18.32 -7.24
CA PRO A 163 -13.47 -18.32 -8.69
C PRO A 163 -12.07 -18.06 -9.26
N THR A 164 -11.58 -18.97 -10.12
CA THR A 164 -10.28 -18.92 -10.83
C THR A 164 -9.03 -18.87 -9.92
N ASN A 165 -8.32 -20.01 -9.81
CA ASN A 165 -7.08 -20.15 -9.02
C ASN A 165 -5.85 -19.61 -9.78
N TYR A 166 -5.90 -18.36 -10.25
CA TYR A 166 -4.67 -17.69 -10.69
C TYR A 166 -3.83 -17.39 -9.46
N PHE A 167 -2.55 -17.75 -9.51
CA PHE A 167 -1.61 -17.45 -8.44
C PHE A 167 -0.66 -16.33 -8.85
N GLU A 168 -0.15 -15.63 -7.84
CA GLU A 168 0.85 -14.59 -8.06
C GLU A 168 2.21 -15.18 -8.45
N THR A 169 2.90 -14.52 -9.37
CA THR A 169 4.25 -14.89 -9.79
C THR A 169 5.20 -15.00 -8.59
N GLY A 170 5.85 -16.16 -8.46
CA GLY A 170 6.75 -16.51 -7.37
C GLY A 170 6.06 -17.01 -6.10
N SER A 171 4.75 -17.24 -6.08
CA SER A 171 4.05 -17.85 -4.93
C SER A 171 4.42 -19.33 -4.74
N TYR A 172 4.12 -19.87 -3.55
CA TYR A 172 4.32 -21.29 -3.25
C TYR A 172 3.07 -22.09 -3.60
N LEU A 173 3.22 -23.15 -4.40
CA LEU A 173 2.14 -24.08 -4.73
C LEU A 173 2.40 -25.45 -4.09
N LEU A 174 1.33 -26.06 -3.57
CA LEU A 174 1.40 -27.42 -3.02
C LEU A 174 1.52 -28.47 -4.15
N PRO A 175 2.35 -29.52 -3.99
CA PRO A 175 2.51 -30.58 -5.00
C PRO A 175 1.20 -31.20 -5.48
N ARG A 176 0.23 -31.38 -4.59
CA ARG A 176 -1.11 -31.89 -4.95
C ARG A 176 -1.86 -31.06 -5.99
N ASN A 177 -1.62 -29.74 -6.02
CA ASN A 177 -2.28 -28.84 -6.97
C ASN A 177 -1.59 -28.86 -8.34
N THR A 178 -0.35 -29.29 -8.42
CA THR A 178 0.47 -29.26 -9.64
C THR A 178 0.64 -30.64 -10.30
N ILE A 179 -0.13 -31.65 -9.86
CA ILE A 179 -0.06 -33.01 -10.41
C ILE A 179 -0.48 -33.05 -11.88
N LYS A 180 -1.59 -32.41 -12.25
CA LYS A 180 -1.98 -32.26 -13.65
C LYS A 180 -1.47 -30.94 -14.20
N GLU A 181 -1.31 -30.93 -15.51
CA GLU A 181 -0.90 -29.78 -16.29
C GLU A 181 -1.83 -28.57 -16.08
N PRO A 182 -1.28 -27.34 -16.05
CA PRO A 182 -2.07 -26.13 -15.89
C PRO A 182 -2.76 -25.72 -17.19
N ARG A 183 -3.83 -24.95 -17.07
CA ARG A 183 -4.33 -24.11 -18.16
C ARG A 183 -3.47 -22.86 -18.23
N VAL A 184 -2.85 -22.63 -19.38
CA VAL A 184 -2.01 -21.45 -19.62
C VAL A 184 -2.84 -20.41 -20.35
N ASN A 185 -3.06 -19.27 -19.69
CA ASN A 185 -3.77 -18.13 -20.26
C ASN A 185 -2.75 -17.04 -20.57
N VAL A 186 -2.50 -16.85 -21.87
CA VAL A 186 -1.59 -15.81 -22.36
C VAL A 186 -2.43 -14.67 -22.93
N THR A 187 -2.37 -13.50 -22.30
CA THR A 187 -2.99 -12.30 -22.85
C THR A 187 -2.00 -11.63 -23.78
N SER A 188 -2.27 -11.68 -25.08
CA SER A 188 -1.53 -10.95 -26.10
C SER A 188 -2.16 -9.58 -26.37
N PHE A 189 -1.33 -8.60 -26.73
CA PHE A 189 -1.76 -7.22 -27.02
C PHE A 189 -1.73 -6.89 -28.53
N HIS A 190 -1.31 -7.85 -29.37
CA HIS A 190 -1.28 -7.72 -30.82
C HIS A 190 -2.49 -8.43 -31.46
N SER A 191 -3.00 -7.89 -32.57
CA SER A 191 -4.11 -8.50 -33.33
C SER A 191 -3.65 -9.55 -34.34
N GLU A 192 -2.40 -9.46 -34.80
CA GLU A 192 -1.83 -10.43 -35.74
C GLU A 192 -1.71 -11.81 -35.08
N GLN A 193 -1.99 -12.87 -35.83
CA GLN A 193 -1.82 -14.25 -35.37
C GLN A 193 -0.34 -14.62 -35.42
N LYS A 194 0.23 -14.99 -34.28
CA LYS A 194 1.64 -15.33 -34.13
C LYS A 194 1.82 -16.68 -33.46
N TYR A 195 2.86 -17.41 -33.83
CA TYR A 195 3.25 -18.67 -33.23
C TYR A 195 4.24 -18.48 -32.10
N TYR A 196 4.02 -19.24 -31.03
CA TYR A 196 4.80 -19.23 -29.81
C TYR A 196 5.19 -20.65 -29.39
N THR A 197 6.28 -20.74 -28.65
CA THR A 197 6.78 -21.95 -27.99
C THR A 197 6.70 -21.72 -26.48
N ILE A 198 6.14 -22.69 -25.75
CA ILE A 198 5.95 -22.62 -24.29
C ILE A 198 6.77 -23.71 -23.63
N ALA A 199 7.60 -23.32 -22.66
CA ALA A 199 8.48 -24.22 -21.92
C ALA A 199 8.31 -24.03 -20.41
N MET A 200 8.24 -25.13 -19.65
CA MET A 200 8.29 -25.13 -18.20
C MET A 200 9.61 -25.74 -17.73
N VAL A 201 10.38 -25.01 -16.93
CA VAL A 201 11.76 -25.35 -16.58
C VAL A 201 11.98 -25.25 -15.08
N ASP A 202 12.68 -26.22 -14.51
CA ASP A 202 13.20 -26.20 -13.14
C ASP A 202 14.72 -25.95 -13.20
N PRO A 203 15.24 -24.80 -12.74
CA PRO A 203 16.67 -24.51 -12.67
C PRO A 203 17.37 -25.08 -11.43
N ASP A 204 16.61 -25.59 -10.45
CA ASP A 204 17.12 -25.85 -9.11
C ASP A 204 17.31 -27.36 -8.83
N VAL A 205 17.41 -28.18 -9.88
CA VAL A 205 17.64 -29.63 -9.74
C VAL A 205 19.08 -29.86 -9.28
N PRO A 206 19.32 -30.55 -8.15
CA PRO A 206 20.69 -30.78 -7.67
C PRO A 206 21.49 -31.66 -8.64
N ASP A 207 22.72 -31.23 -8.95
CA ASP A 207 23.74 -32.03 -9.61
C ASP A 207 24.83 -32.39 -8.60
N VAL A 208 24.77 -33.63 -8.12
CA VAL A 208 25.67 -34.14 -7.07
C VAL A 208 27.10 -34.30 -7.58
N GLU A 209 27.28 -34.60 -8.87
CA GLU A 209 28.60 -34.86 -9.46
C GLU A 209 29.40 -33.56 -9.56
N ASN A 210 28.74 -32.49 -10.01
CA ASN A 210 29.35 -31.17 -10.21
C ASN A 210 29.21 -30.23 -9.00
N GLN A 211 28.57 -30.68 -7.92
CA GLN A 211 28.24 -29.86 -6.74
C GLN A 211 27.52 -28.55 -7.11
N SER A 212 26.68 -28.60 -8.13
CA SER A 212 25.96 -27.45 -8.69
C SER A 212 24.46 -27.75 -8.84
N PHE A 213 23.74 -26.87 -9.52
CA PHE A 213 22.37 -27.13 -9.97
C PHE A 213 22.37 -27.31 -11.49
N LYS A 214 21.46 -28.14 -11.99
CA LYS A 214 21.19 -28.35 -13.42
C LYS A 214 19.75 -27.96 -13.76
N GLN A 215 19.55 -27.57 -15.01
CA GLN A 215 18.21 -27.26 -15.52
C GLN A 215 17.51 -28.53 -15.98
N GLN A 216 16.20 -28.60 -15.75
CA GLN A 216 15.35 -29.69 -16.24
C GLN A 216 14.06 -29.15 -16.86
N LEU A 217 13.77 -29.58 -18.08
CA LEU A 217 12.52 -29.30 -18.79
C LEU A 217 11.41 -30.23 -18.29
N HIS A 218 10.37 -29.63 -17.73
CA HIS A 218 9.18 -30.33 -17.27
C HIS A 218 8.11 -30.41 -18.36
N TRP A 219 8.00 -29.39 -19.22
CA TRP A 219 6.97 -29.33 -20.25
C TRP A 219 7.46 -28.50 -21.43
N LEU A 220 7.20 -28.96 -22.67
CA LEU A 220 7.56 -28.23 -23.87
C LEU A 220 6.49 -28.41 -24.95
N ILE A 221 5.95 -27.29 -25.41
CA ILE A 221 4.94 -27.23 -26.46
C ILE A 221 5.37 -26.19 -27.51
N SER A 222 5.27 -26.52 -28.78
CA SER A 222 5.56 -25.62 -29.90
C SER A 222 4.33 -25.30 -30.73
N ASN A 223 4.47 -24.29 -31.60
CA ASN A 223 3.49 -23.90 -32.61
C ASN A 223 2.13 -23.45 -32.05
N VAL A 224 2.16 -22.87 -30.84
CA VAL A 224 0.98 -22.31 -30.18
C VAL A 224 0.60 -21.00 -30.89
N SER A 225 -0.53 -21.01 -31.57
CA SER A 225 -1.07 -19.80 -32.20
C SER A 225 -1.75 -18.89 -31.18
N LEU A 226 -1.28 -17.65 -31.02
CA LEU A 226 -1.87 -16.65 -30.13
C LEU A 226 -2.21 -15.36 -30.89
N SER A 227 -3.37 -14.78 -30.57
CA SER A 227 -3.81 -13.45 -30.98
C SER A 227 -4.70 -12.84 -29.91
N ALA A 228 -4.79 -11.50 -29.83
CA ALA A 228 -5.64 -10.82 -28.87
C ALA A 228 -7.14 -11.12 -29.09
N THR A 229 -7.53 -11.43 -30.33
CA THR A 229 -8.93 -11.69 -30.71
C THR A 229 -9.38 -13.12 -30.46
N GLN A 230 -8.43 -14.05 -30.39
CA GLN A 230 -8.65 -15.46 -30.10
C GLN A 230 -7.84 -15.83 -28.84
N PRO A 231 -8.41 -15.62 -27.65
CA PRO A 231 -7.82 -16.10 -26.40
C PRO A 231 -8.06 -17.61 -26.29
N ASP A 232 -7.59 -18.39 -27.28
CA ASP A 232 -7.73 -19.83 -27.25
C ASP A 232 -6.81 -20.42 -26.18
N LEU A 233 -7.32 -21.43 -25.48
CA LEU A 233 -6.54 -22.24 -24.56
C LEU A 233 -5.40 -22.88 -25.37
N VAL A 234 -4.16 -22.61 -24.95
CA VAL A 234 -2.90 -23.08 -25.57
C VAL A 234 -2.94 -24.54 -26.04
N LYS A 235 -3.74 -25.39 -25.39
CA LYS A 235 -3.75 -26.84 -25.58
C LYS A 235 -4.44 -27.32 -26.86
N GLU A 236 -5.39 -26.59 -27.43
CA GLU A 236 -6.19 -27.10 -28.56
C GLU A 236 -5.45 -27.03 -29.91
N ASN A 237 -4.44 -26.16 -30.04
CA ASN A 237 -3.78 -25.83 -31.31
C ASN A 237 -2.25 -25.95 -31.25
N ALA A 238 -1.70 -26.94 -30.52
CA ALA A 238 -0.26 -26.98 -30.26
C ALA A 238 0.38 -28.37 -30.32
N ASP A 239 1.66 -28.40 -30.73
CA ASP A 239 2.45 -29.61 -30.87
C ASP A 239 3.17 -29.90 -29.55
N VAL A 240 2.76 -30.97 -28.85
CA VAL A 240 3.40 -31.39 -27.59
C VAL A 240 4.68 -32.15 -27.91
N LEU A 241 5.82 -31.52 -27.61
CA LEU A 241 7.16 -32.08 -27.80
C LEU A 241 7.58 -32.90 -26.59
N LEU A 242 7.53 -32.30 -25.39
CA LEU A 242 7.74 -32.99 -24.12
C LEU A 242 6.45 -32.96 -23.29
N PRO A 243 5.92 -34.12 -22.86
CA PRO A 243 4.71 -34.17 -22.04
C PRO A 243 4.98 -33.59 -20.65
N TYR A 244 3.93 -33.03 -20.03
CA TYR A 244 4.00 -32.40 -18.72
C TYR A 244 4.49 -33.39 -17.66
N LEU A 245 5.57 -33.01 -16.98
CA LEU A 245 6.11 -33.70 -15.81
C LEU A 245 5.73 -32.89 -14.57
N PRO A 246 4.97 -33.45 -13.62
CA PRO A 246 4.60 -32.73 -12.42
C PRO A 246 5.84 -32.31 -11.63
N PRO A 247 5.87 -31.08 -11.08
CA PRO A 247 6.86 -30.62 -10.11
C PRO A 247 7.09 -31.63 -8.96
N HIS A 248 8.36 -31.93 -8.66
CA HIS A 248 8.74 -32.99 -7.70
C HIS A 248 10.06 -32.68 -6.96
N PRO A 249 10.12 -31.57 -6.20
CA PRO A 249 11.33 -31.21 -5.45
C PRO A 249 11.68 -32.30 -4.41
N PRO A 250 12.88 -32.88 -4.44
CA PRO A 250 13.25 -33.99 -3.58
C PRO A 250 13.40 -33.60 -2.11
N MET A 251 13.28 -34.58 -1.20
CA MET A 251 13.37 -34.31 0.23
C MET A 251 14.74 -33.74 0.60
N GLY A 252 14.75 -32.63 1.35
CA GLY A 252 15.97 -32.04 1.89
C GLY A 252 16.62 -30.94 1.04
N THR A 253 16.15 -30.72 -0.20
CA THR A 253 16.52 -29.53 -0.96
C THR A 253 15.78 -28.29 -0.47
N LYS A 254 16.18 -27.11 -0.97
CA LYS A 254 15.43 -25.87 -0.78
C LYS A 254 14.17 -25.90 -1.68
N TYR A 255 13.49 -24.76 -1.80
CA TYR A 255 12.45 -24.63 -2.81
C TYR A 255 13.04 -24.71 -4.21
N HIS A 256 12.27 -25.26 -5.14
CA HIS A 256 12.57 -25.26 -6.59
C HIS A 256 11.68 -24.23 -7.29
N ARG A 257 12.22 -23.53 -8.29
CA ARG A 257 11.54 -22.50 -9.09
C ARG A 257 11.04 -23.07 -10.42
N TYR A 258 9.75 -23.37 -10.52
CA TYR A 258 9.17 -23.83 -11.77
C TYR A 258 8.79 -22.63 -12.64
N THR A 259 9.60 -22.36 -13.66
CA THR A 259 9.48 -21.18 -14.53
C THR A 259 8.82 -21.56 -15.85
N LEU A 260 7.68 -20.94 -16.16
CA LEU A 260 6.99 -21.06 -17.43
C LEU A 260 7.33 -19.87 -18.32
N LEU A 261 7.79 -20.16 -19.53
CA LEU A 261 8.25 -19.19 -20.50
C LEU A 261 7.40 -19.28 -21.76
N VAL A 262 7.14 -18.13 -22.37
CA VAL A 262 6.46 -18.01 -23.66
C VAL A 262 7.41 -17.26 -24.60
N ALA A 263 7.90 -17.97 -25.61
CA ALA A 263 8.86 -17.45 -26.58
C ALA A 263 8.22 -17.34 -27.97
N GLU A 264 8.39 -16.18 -28.60
CA GLU A 264 7.98 -15.90 -29.98
C GLU A 264 8.89 -16.66 -30.95
N GLN A 265 8.27 -17.30 -31.94
CA GLN A 265 8.95 -18.02 -33.02
C GLN A 265 9.62 -17.03 -34.02
N PRO A 266 10.55 -17.47 -34.89
CA PRO A 266 11.28 -16.59 -35.80
C PRO A 266 10.35 -15.83 -36.76
N ASN A 267 10.91 -14.80 -37.42
CA ASN A 267 10.18 -13.91 -38.33
C ASN A 267 8.96 -13.25 -37.66
N GLY A 268 9.08 -12.91 -36.38
CA GLY A 268 8.01 -12.26 -35.60
C GLY A 268 6.81 -13.16 -35.36
N GLY A 269 7.03 -14.47 -35.26
CA GLY A 269 5.99 -15.48 -35.04
C GLY A 269 5.15 -15.82 -36.27
N GLN A 270 5.56 -15.47 -37.48
CA GLN A 270 4.78 -15.81 -38.68
C GLN A 270 5.03 -17.23 -39.21
N GLU A 271 6.17 -17.83 -38.86
CA GLU A 271 6.57 -19.16 -39.32
C GLU A 271 6.47 -20.19 -38.19
N LYS A 272 5.94 -21.37 -38.53
CA LYS A 272 5.95 -22.54 -37.64
C LYS A 272 7.33 -23.19 -37.66
N ILE A 273 7.79 -23.63 -36.50
CA ILE A 273 9.02 -24.40 -36.38
C ILE A 273 8.69 -25.88 -36.38
N GLN A 274 9.47 -26.68 -37.12
CA GLN A 274 9.45 -28.13 -37.00
C GLN A 274 10.57 -28.57 -36.06
N ILE A 275 10.19 -29.15 -34.93
CA ILE A 275 11.11 -29.67 -33.93
C ILE A 275 10.89 -31.17 -33.86
N GLU A 276 11.93 -31.95 -34.16
CA GLU A 276 11.88 -33.40 -34.01
C GLU A 276 11.94 -33.78 -32.53
N LYS A 277 11.01 -34.64 -32.09
CA LYS A 277 10.90 -35.03 -30.66
C LYS A 277 12.16 -35.71 -30.14
N ASP A 278 12.88 -36.43 -30.99
CA ASP A 278 14.06 -37.22 -30.63
C ASP A 278 15.31 -36.35 -30.40
N GLN A 279 15.30 -35.09 -30.85
CA GLN A 279 16.43 -34.17 -30.69
C GLN A 279 16.41 -33.42 -29.34
N ILE A 280 15.29 -33.45 -28.60
CA ILE A 280 15.15 -32.70 -27.35
C ILE A 280 15.14 -33.64 -26.15
N SER A 281 16.10 -33.43 -25.25
CA SER A 281 16.14 -34.08 -23.94
C SER A 281 15.53 -33.19 -22.87
N ARG A 282 15.14 -33.78 -21.73
CA ARG A 282 14.73 -32.99 -20.56
C ARG A 282 15.89 -32.22 -19.93
N GLU A 283 17.14 -32.55 -20.26
CA GLU A 283 18.33 -31.84 -19.75
C GLU A 283 18.82 -30.72 -20.69
N THR A 284 18.16 -30.53 -21.84
CA THR A 284 18.49 -29.44 -22.77
C THR A 284 18.30 -28.08 -22.09
N THR A 285 19.31 -27.21 -22.18
CA THR A 285 19.28 -25.89 -21.55
C THR A 285 18.41 -24.92 -22.36
N LEU A 286 17.71 -24.00 -21.67
CA LEU A 286 16.86 -23.01 -22.36
C LEU A 286 17.63 -22.13 -23.35
N GLN A 287 18.84 -21.73 -22.99
CA GLN A 287 19.68 -20.89 -23.83
C GLN A 287 20.07 -21.60 -25.14
N GLU A 288 20.34 -22.90 -25.07
CA GLU A 288 20.59 -23.75 -26.23
C GLU A 288 19.35 -23.80 -27.13
N LEU A 289 18.18 -24.09 -26.55
CA LEU A 289 16.89 -24.12 -27.27
C LEU A 289 16.57 -22.78 -27.95
N CYS A 290 16.77 -21.66 -27.26
CA CYS A 290 16.53 -20.33 -27.81
C CYS A 290 17.52 -19.99 -28.94
N SER A 291 18.78 -20.37 -28.80
CA SER A 291 19.81 -20.10 -29.81
C SER A 291 19.65 -20.95 -31.07
N GLN A 292 19.31 -22.25 -30.92
CA GLN A 292 19.16 -23.20 -32.02
C GLN A 292 17.97 -22.86 -32.91
N TYR A 293 16.85 -22.44 -32.31
CA TYR A 293 15.59 -22.18 -33.03
C TYR A 293 15.26 -20.68 -33.14
N ASN A 294 16.19 -19.80 -32.82
CA ASN A 294 16.05 -18.34 -32.87
C ASN A 294 14.77 -17.83 -32.16
N LEU A 295 14.54 -18.30 -30.94
CA LEU A 295 13.35 -17.97 -30.14
C LEU A 295 13.58 -16.70 -29.31
N SER A 296 12.59 -15.81 -29.27
CA SER A 296 12.62 -14.59 -28.46
C SER A 296 11.65 -14.69 -27.28
N VAL A 297 12.14 -14.69 -26.04
CA VAL A 297 11.26 -14.76 -24.86
C VAL A 297 10.46 -13.47 -24.70
N LYS A 298 9.12 -13.59 -24.68
CA LYS A 298 8.18 -12.45 -24.58
C LYS A 298 7.29 -12.49 -23.34
N GLY A 299 7.07 -13.66 -22.75
CA GLY A 299 6.26 -13.83 -21.54
C GLY A 299 6.93 -14.76 -20.54
N LEU A 300 6.71 -14.49 -19.24
CA LEU A 300 7.25 -15.30 -18.16
C LEU A 300 6.34 -15.25 -16.93
N THR A 301 6.10 -16.41 -16.34
CA THR A 301 5.57 -16.54 -14.98
C THR A 301 6.22 -17.74 -14.31
N PHE A 302 6.25 -17.77 -12.98
CA PHE A 302 6.85 -18.89 -12.26
C PHE A 302 6.19 -19.07 -10.90
N PHE A 303 6.35 -20.24 -10.33
CA PHE A 303 5.99 -20.54 -8.95
C PHE A 303 7.09 -21.32 -8.26
N ARG A 304 7.00 -21.43 -6.94
CA ARG A 304 7.94 -22.20 -6.13
C ARG A 304 7.23 -23.39 -5.52
N GLN A 305 7.99 -24.46 -5.33
CA GLN A 305 7.50 -25.61 -4.59
C GLN A 305 8.60 -26.15 -3.68
N VAL A 306 8.18 -26.65 -2.53
CA VAL A 306 9.03 -27.33 -1.56
C VAL A 306 8.52 -28.76 -1.45
N TRP A 307 9.40 -29.67 -1.02
CA TRP A 307 9.03 -31.03 -0.73
C TRP A 307 7.82 -31.12 0.24
N ASP A 308 6.89 -31.99 -0.09
CA ASP A 308 5.75 -32.42 0.75
C ASP A 308 5.52 -33.92 0.54
N LYS A 309 4.71 -34.55 1.39
CA LYS A 309 4.39 -35.99 1.34
C LYS A 309 3.78 -36.44 0.01
N ASP A 310 3.12 -35.53 -0.71
CA ASP A 310 2.55 -35.79 -2.03
C ASP A 310 3.63 -35.97 -3.10
N VAL A 311 4.85 -35.42 -2.91
CA VAL A 311 5.98 -35.62 -3.82
C VAL A 311 6.44 -37.08 -3.83
N SER A 312 6.46 -37.74 -2.67
CA SER A 312 6.81 -39.16 -2.58
C SER A 312 5.85 -40.04 -3.40
N ARG A 313 4.58 -39.62 -3.55
CA ARG A 313 3.62 -40.30 -4.44
C ARG A 313 3.95 -40.06 -5.90
N ILE A 314 4.38 -38.85 -6.28
CA ILE A 314 4.82 -38.54 -7.64
C ILE A 314 6.02 -39.42 -8.04
N TYR A 315 7.03 -39.58 -7.16
CA TYR A 315 8.16 -40.47 -7.41
C TYR A 315 7.76 -41.92 -7.60
N LYS A 316 6.86 -42.42 -6.75
CA LYS A 316 6.41 -43.82 -6.77
C LYS A 316 5.48 -44.13 -7.93
N ASP A 317 4.44 -43.32 -8.11
CA ASP A 317 3.30 -43.64 -8.98
C ASP A 317 3.51 -43.12 -10.41
N ILE A 318 4.20 -41.99 -10.58
CA ILE A 318 4.38 -41.32 -11.89
C ILE A 318 5.79 -41.57 -12.43
N LEU A 319 6.84 -41.25 -11.66
CA LEU A 319 8.23 -41.40 -12.12
C LEU A 319 8.71 -42.86 -12.07
N GLN A 320 8.11 -43.70 -11.22
CA GLN A 320 8.52 -45.08 -10.96
C GLN A 320 9.99 -45.21 -10.55
N GLN A 321 10.49 -44.23 -9.78
CA GLN A 321 11.87 -44.14 -9.34
C GLN A 321 11.94 -44.00 -7.81
N SER A 322 13.06 -44.41 -7.22
CA SER A 322 13.31 -44.17 -5.80
C SER A 322 13.55 -42.68 -5.56
N GLU A 323 12.84 -42.11 -4.60
CA GLU A 323 12.99 -40.71 -4.21
C GLU A 323 14.41 -40.45 -3.65
N PRO A 324 15.18 -39.51 -4.21
CA PRO A 324 16.45 -39.10 -3.64
C PRO A 324 16.21 -38.24 -2.40
N VAL A 325 16.94 -38.53 -1.32
CA VAL A 325 16.86 -37.81 -0.05
C VAL A 325 18.19 -37.13 0.22
N TYR A 326 18.15 -35.81 0.32
CA TYR A 326 19.30 -34.98 0.59
C TYR A 326 19.38 -34.63 2.08
N GLY A 327 20.59 -34.73 2.65
CA GLY A 327 20.86 -34.24 3.99
C GLY A 327 20.89 -32.71 4.02
N LYS A 328 20.62 -32.11 5.19
CA LYS A 328 20.98 -30.70 5.39
C LYS A 328 22.50 -30.58 5.40
N LEU A 329 23.04 -29.60 4.67
CA LEU A 329 24.46 -29.27 4.81
C LEU A 329 24.81 -29.08 6.29
N PRO A 330 25.89 -29.69 6.79
CA PRO A 330 26.32 -29.47 8.15
C PRO A 330 26.58 -27.98 8.33
N LYS A 331 25.97 -27.37 9.35
CA LYS A 331 26.31 -25.99 9.71
C LYS A 331 27.78 -26.00 10.10
N VAL A 332 28.59 -25.19 9.40
CA VAL A 332 29.98 -24.95 9.80
C VAL A 332 29.92 -24.33 11.20
N ASP A 333 30.40 -25.07 12.19
CA ASP A 333 30.52 -24.56 13.55
C ASP A 333 31.75 -23.65 13.56
N GLU A 334 31.55 -22.33 13.52
CA GLU A 334 32.62 -21.31 13.51
C GLU A 334 33.61 -21.44 14.69
N LEU A 335 33.27 -22.27 15.70
CA LEU A 335 34.06 -22.54 16.89
C LEU A 335 34.86 -23.85 16.82
N LEU A 336 34.76 -24.62 15.74
CA LEU A 336 35.60 -25.80 15.50
C LEU A 336 36.91 -25.38 14.83
N ASP A 337 38.03 -25.69 15.45
CA ASP A 337 39.34 -25.60 14.80
C ASP A 337 39.50 -26.67 13.72
N GLU A 338 40.51 -26.56 12.85
CA GLU A 338 40.80 -27.51 11.75
C GLU A 338 40.96 -28.98 12.21
N THR A 339 41.18 -29.20 13.52
CA THR A 339 41.28 -30.51 14.18
C THR A 339 39.95 -31.02 14.76
N GLY A 340 38.84 -30.31 14.59
CA GLY A 340 37.51 -30.73 15.05
C GLY A 340 37.23 -30.55 16.55
N GLN A 341 37.98 -29.70 17.26
CA GLN A 341 37.74 -29.40 18.69
C GLN A 341 37.01 -28.06 18.87
N LYS A 342 36.00 -28.03 19.76
CA LYS A 342 35.23 -26.82 20.09
C LYS A 342 36.04 -25.87 20.96
N LYS A 343 36.26 -24.63 20.53
CA LYS A 343 36.81 -23.57 21.39
C LYS A 343 35.90 -23.32 22.59
N LYS A 344 36.48 -23.35 23.80
CA LYS A 344 35.76 -23.04 25.05
C LYS A 344 35.27 -21.59 25.02
N LYS A 345 33.98 -21.39 25.28
CA LYS A 345 33.24 -20.12 25.11
C LYS A 345 33.61 -18.99 26.09
N PHE A 346 34.61 -19.17 26.94
CA PHE A 346 35.08 -18.14 27.87
C PHE A 346 36.57 -18.34 28.11
N ILE A 347 37.39 -17.52 27.45
CA ILE A 347 38.66 -16.92 27.90
C ILE A 347 39.11 -16.06 26.71
N HIS A 348 38.76 -14.77 26.74
CA HIS A 348 39.67 -13.65 26.46
C HIS A 348 38.88 -12.34 26.36
N LEU A 349 38.65 -11.75 27.53
CA LEU A 349 38.60 -10.30 27.71
C LEU A 349 39.97 -9.78 28.22
N ALA A 350 41.06 -10.54 27.97
CA ALA A 350 42.39 -10.23 28.54
C ALA A 350 43.60 -10.38 27.60
N HIS A 351 43.46 -10.77 26.32
CA HIS A 351 44.59 -10.70 25.36
C HIS A 351 44.09 -10.56 23.92
N ILE A 352 43.72 -9.34 23.52
CA ILE A 352 43.83 -8.85 22.12
C ILE A 352 44.16 -7.34 22.18
N GLN A 353 45.30 -7.02 22.80
CA GLN A 353 46.22 -6.06 22.24
C GLN A 353 47.33 -6.92 21.63
N GLU A 354 47.72 -6.64 20.39
CA GLU A 354 48.68 -7.40 19.56
C GLU A 354 48.10 -8.55 18.73
N SER A 355 47.57 -8.22 17.55
CA SER A 355 47.91 -8.90 16.29
C SER A 355 47.19 -8.24 15.10
N ARG A 356 47.68 -7.08 14.66
CA ARG A 356 47.52 -6.64 13.26
C ARG A 356 48.62 -7.32 12.44
N PRO A 357 48.35 -8.04 11.35
CA PRO A 357 49.41 -8.40 10.40
C PRO A 357 49.80 -7.16 9.59
N ARG A 358 51.02 -6.66 9.85
CA ARG A 358 51.68 -5.66 9.00
C ARG A 358 52.22 -6.33 7.74
N ARG A 359 52.08 -5.58 6.65
CA ARG A 359 52.73 -5.74 5.35
C ARG A 359 54.16 -6.26 5.46
N LEU A 360 54.48 -7.20 4.57
CA LEU A 360 55.82 -7.54 4.13
C LEU A 360 56.61 -6.27 3.79
N ILE A 361 57.74 -6.07 4.46
CA ILE A 361 58.89 -5.33 3.91
C ILE A 361 60.10 -6.23 4.06
N VAL A 362 60.77 -6.38 2.93
CA VAL A 362 61.99 -7.14 2.66
C VAL A 362 63.14 -6.71 3.59
N HIS A 363 63.90 -7.73 4.01
CA HIS A 363 65.16 -7.65 4.75
C HIS A 363 66.14 -6.58 4.22
N LYS A 364 66.72 -5.79 5.13
CA LYS A 364 68.06 -5.23 4.95
C LYS A 364 68.80 -5.20 6.29
N GLN A 365 69.90 -5.95 6.35
CA GLN A 365 70.95 -5.85 7.36
C GLN A 365 71.81 -4.59 7.11
N ASN A 366 72.35 -4.07 8.22
CA ASN A 366 73.30 -2.96 8.34
C ASN A 366 74.44 -2.99 7.32
N ILE A 367 74.71 -1.87 6.62
CA ILE A 367 76.05 -1.35 6.30
C ILE A 367 76.03 0.19 6.22
N HIS A 368 77.01 0.78 6.91
CA HIS A 368 77.65 2.11 6.90
C HIS A 368 77.19 3.34 6.06
N VAL A 369 77.15 4.47 6.79
CA VAL A 369 77.92 5.74 6.64
C VAL A 369 77.70 6.66 5.41
N ASN A 370 77.41 7.92 5.78
CA ASN A 370 77.62 9.23 5.12
C ASN A 370 76.68 9.76 4.03
N THR A 371 76.52 11.09 4.13
CA THR A 371 76.25 12.10 3.07
C THR A 371 74.80 12.61 3.06
N LEU A 372 74.48 13.75 3.67
CA LEU A 372 74.70 15.18 3.32
C LEU A 372 73.48 15.81 2.60
N LEU A 373 73.01 16.89 3.22
CA LEU A 373 72.07 17.94 2.81
C LEU A 373 72.04 18.32 1.31
N MET A 374 70.86 18.75 0.82
CA MET A 374 70.59 19.91 -0.07
C MET A 374 69.05 19.97 -0.33
N THR A 375 68.25 20.91 0.19
CA THR A 375 68.00 22.35 -0.15
C THR A 375 67.01 22.62 -1.29
N HIS A 376 66.17 23.65 -1.07
CA HIS A 376 65.49 24.58 -1.99
C HIS A 376 64.08 24.24 -2.52
N ASN A 377 63.06 25.04 -2.16
CA ASN A 377 62.48 26.27 -2.79
C ASN A 377 61.42 25.89 -3.85
N ASP A 378 60.35 26.63 -4.15
CA ASP A 378 59.86 27.97 -3.81
C ASP A 378 58.41 28.07 -4.35
N SER A 379 57.65 29.07 -3.87
CA SER A 379 56.57 29.81 -4.58
C SER A 379 55.28 29.07 -5.02
N ALA A 380 54.14 29.68 -5.34
CA ALA A 380 53.34 30.83 -4.89
C ALA A 380 52.14 30.95 -5.87
N LEU A 381 50.96 31.29 -5.36
CA LEU A 381 49.90 32.13 -5.98
C LEU A 381 49.17 31.72 -7.30
N THR A 382 47.83 31.68 -7.19
CA THR A 382 46.77 32.14 -8.16
C THR A 382 46.61 31.32 -9.47
N THR A 383 45.43 31.01 -10.05
CA THR A 383 44.06 31.56 -9.99
C THR A 383 43.10 30.60 -10.74
N SER A 384 41.80 30.67 -10.42
CA SER A 384 40.61 30.49 -11.30
C SER A 384 40.41 29.21 -12.15
N ASN A 385 39.34 28.49 -11.77
CA ASN A 385 38.21 27.99 -12.56
C ASN A 385 38.37 27.35 -13.96
N ASN A 386 37.60 26.26 -14.09
CA ASN A 386 37.19 25.48 -15.26
C ASN A 386 38.15 24.41 -15.75
N THR A 387 37.95 23.18 -15.26
CA THR A 387 38.22 21.99 -16.06
C THR A 387 37.31 20.83 -15.63
N VAL A 388 36.37 20.52 -16.52
CA VAL A 388 35.91 19.18 -16.93
C VAL A 388 36.43 18.02 -16.07
N ILE A 389 35.55 17.41 -15.27
CA ILE A 389 35.81 16.09 -14.67
C ILE A 389 35.16 15.05 -15.59
N SER A 390 36.03 14.32 -16.29
CA SER A 390 35.70 13.08 -16.99
C SER A 390 35.25 12.02 -15.99
N LEU A 391 34.08 11.44 -16.23
CA LEU A 391 33.59 10.25 -15.54
C LEU A 391 34.43 9.03 -15.95
N HIS A 392 35.41 8.70 -15.12
CA HIS A 392 36.00 7.38 -15.04
C HIS A 392 36.12 7.03 -13.55
N ASP A 393 35.00 6.62 -12.95
CA ASP A 393 34.99 6.03 -11.63
C ASP A 393 34.39 4.62 -11.73
N ASP A 394 35.23 3.65 -11.40
CA ASP A 394 34.96 2.23 -11.23
C ASP A 394 33.71 1.98 -10.36
N PRO A 395 32.80 1.07 -10.76
CA PRO A 395 31.61 0.72 -9.99
C PRO A 395 31.90 -0.13 -8.73
N SER A 396 33.16 -0.33 -8.35
CA SER A 396 33.57 -1.19 -7.22
C SER A 396 33.63 -0.47 -5.86
N SER A 397 33.22 0.81 -5.76
CA SER A 397 33.38 1.62 -4.53
C SER A 397 32.09 2.09 -3.84
N LEU A 398 30.91 1.65 -4.27
CA LEU A 398 29.66 1.90 -3.53
C LEU A 398 29.64 1.05 -2.25
N LYS A 399 30.21 1.60 -1.17
CA LYS A 399 30.08 1.08 0.19
C LYS A 399 28.60 0.88 0.52
N GLU A 400 28.22 -0.39 0.66
CA GLU A 400 27.12 -0.86 1.47
C GLU A 400 26.97 0.03 2.72
N LYS A 401 25.79 0.61 2.94
CA LYS A 401 25.46 1.17 4.25
C LYS A 401 25.49 0.01 5.22
N ASP A 402 26.46 0.01 6.13
CA ASP A 402 26.61 -1.04 7.15
C ASP A 402 25.24 -1.39 7.77
N PRO A 403 24.89 -2.68 7.91
CA PRO A 403 23.68 -3.07 8.60
C PRO A 403 23.76 -2.54 10.03
N VAL A 404 22.71 -1.85 10.49
CA VAL A 404 22.62 -1.32 11.85
C VAL A 404 22.91 -2.45 12.83
N VAL A 405 24.05 -2.38 13.52
CA VAL A 405 24.48 -3.38 14.49
C VAL A 405 23.52 -3.33 15.68
N LEU A 406 22.50 -4.20 15.65
CA LEU A 406 21.52 -4.34 16.72
C LEU A 406 22.20 -4.89 17.97
N THR A 407 22.08 -4.16 19.08
CA THR A 407 22.58 -4.61 20.40
C THR A 407 21.89 -5.91 20.85
N ASN A 408 22.57 -6.71 21.67
CA ASN A 408 22.00 -7.98 22.19
C ASN A 408 20.67 -7.77 22.93
N PHE A 409 20.49 -6.61 23.57
CA PHE A 409 19.23 -6.22 24.20
C PHE A 409 18.12 -5.93 23.18
N GLN A 410 18.41 -5.20 22.09
CA GLN A 410 17.46 -4.98 20.99
C GLN A 410 17.01 -6.28 20.32
N LYS A 411 17.92 -7.25 20.16
CA LYS A 411 17.57 -8.58 19.63
C LYS A 411 16.61 -9.34 20.56
N ILE A 412 16.71 -9.15 21.88
CA ILE A 412 15.79 -9.76 22.86
C ILE A 412 14.43 -9.05 22.84
N CYS A 413 14.39 -7.72 22.81
CA CYS A 413 13.16 -6.92 22.75
C CYS A 413 12.35 -7.16 21.46
N LEU A 414 13.03 -7.31 20.31
CA LEU A 414 12.39 -7.65 19.04
C LEU A 414 11.87 -9.10 18.99
N LYS A 415 12.40 -9.98 19.85
CA LYS A 415 11.93 -11.36 20.01
C LYS A 415 10.64 -11.46 20.84
N PHE A 416 10.31 -10.43 21.62
CA PHE A 416 9.01 -10.31 22.30
C PHE A 416 7.98 -9.63 21.39
N GLU A 417 7.26 -10.46 20.61
CA GLU A 417 6.17 -10.05 19.73
C GLU A 417 5.18 -9.01 20.33
N PRO A 418 4.76 -9.09 21.62
CA PRO A 418 3.78 -8.15 22.19
C PRO A 418 4.38 -6.83 22.75
N LEU A 419 5.70 -6.67 22.80
CA LEU A 419 6.32 -5.52 23.50
C LEU A 419 5.97 -4.18 22.86
N MET A 420 5.93 -4.12 21.53
CA MET A 420 5.51 -2.90 20.81
C MET A 420 4.04 -2.54 21.12
N LEU A 421 3.15 -3.54 21.10
CA LEU A 421 1.74 -3.32 21.39
C LEU A 421 1.55 -2.84 22.83
N TYR A 422 2.31 -3.39 23.78
CA TYR A 422 2.34 -2.92 25.16
C TYR A 422 2.74 -1.45 25.28
N VAL A 423 3.85 -1.04 24.67
CA VAL A 423 4.32 0.36 24.72
C VAL A 423 3.29 1.32 24.12
N VAL A 424 2.77 0.97 22.94
CA VAL A 424 1.81 1.80 22.21
C VAL A 424 0.47 1.91 22.98
N SER A 425 0.00 0.82 23.57
CA SER A 425 -1.24 0.81 24.34
C SER A 425 -1.09 1.51 25.70
N MET A 426 0.07 1.40 26.35
CA MET A 426 0.34 2.10 27.60
C MET A 426 0.55 3.61 27.38
N ALA A 427 1.00 4.04 26.20
CA ALA A 427 0.98 5.46 25.83
C ALA A 427 -0.46 5.99 25.73
N GLN A 428 -1.38 5.22 25.13
CA GLN A 428 -2.81 5.56 25.10
C GLN A 428 -3.42 5.60 26.51
N PHE A 429 -3.06 4.64 27.37
CA PHE A 429 -3.46 4.63 28.77
C PHE A 429 -3.04 5.92 29.48
N LEU A 430 -1.77 6.31 29.33
CA LEU A 430 -1.19 7.50 29.94
C LEU A 430 -1.94 8.78 29.53
N ASP A 431 -2.20 8.94 28.23
CA ASP A 431 -2.90 10.11 27.70
C ASP A 431 -4.33 10.21 28.25
N ILE A 432 -5.05 9.08 28.30
CA ILE A 432 -6.42 9.05 28.82
C ILE A 432 -6.46 9.24 30.34
N VAL A 433 -5.51 8.67 31.09
CA VAL A 433 -5.35 8.93 32.53
C VAL A 433 -5.16 10.42 32.76
N ASN A 434 -4.24 11.07 32.04
CA ASN A 434 -3.97 12.50 32.20
C ASN A 434 -5.22 13.36 31.93
N GLY A 435 -6.00 13.03 30.89
CA GLY A 435 -7.27 13.71 30.61
C GLY A 435 -8.32 13.50 31.69
N ALA A 436 -8.59 12.24 32.05
CA ALA A 436 -9.61 11.87 33.02
C ALA A 436 -9.30 12.36 34.45
N SER A 437 -8.02 12.35 34.84
CA SER A 437 -7.60 12.84 36.15
C SER A 437 -7.91 14.32 36.36
N MET A 438 -8.00 15.12 35.30
CA MET A 438 -8.26 16.56 35.43
C MET A 438 -9.69 16.89 35.79
N THR A 439 -10.65 16.05 35.44
CA THR A 439 -12.06 16.27 35.78
C THR A 439 -12.25 16.33 37.31
N VAL A 440 -11.52 15.50 38.06
CA VAL A 440 -11.59 15.46 39.53
C VAL A 440 -10.63 16.47 40.17
N ALA A 441 -9.45 16.68 39.59
CA ALA A 441 -8.43 17.58 40.13
C ALA A 441 -8.71 19.07 39.88
N MET A 442 -9.65 19.42 38.99
CA MET A 442 -9.95 20.80 38.60
C MET A 442 -10.28 21.70 39.79
N LEU A 443 -11.12 21.22 40.72
CA LEU A 443 -11.58 22.05 41.84
C LEU A 443 -10.47 22.33 42.86
N PRO A 444 -9.65 21.34 43.27
CA PRO A 444 -8.50 21.60 44.14
C PRO A 444 -7.40 22.46 43.48
N ILE A 445 -7.08 22.21 42.20
CA ILE A 445 -6.16 23.04 41.42
C ILE A 445 -6.63 24.49 41.39
N SER A 446 -7.93 24.69 41.14
CA SER A 446 -8.55 26.01 41.07
C SER A 446 -8.41 26.79 42.39
N ARG A 447 -8.64 26.12 43.52
CA ARG A 447 -8.54 26.73 44.85
C ARG A 447 -7.10 27.08 45.22
N GLU A 448 -6.13 26.23 44.88
CA GLU A 448 -4.73 26.43 45.25
C GLU A 448 -4.03 27.48 44.37
N LEU A 449 -4.38 27.55 43.09
CA LEU A 449 -3.81 28.51 42.13
C LEU A 449 -4.64 29.79 41.98
N ASN A 450 -5.72 29.96 42.74
CA ASN A 450 -6.66 31.09 42.67
C ASN A 450 -7.20 31.34 41.25
N PHE A 451 -7.73 30.30 40.60
CA PHE A 451 -8.37 30.45 39.29
C PHE A 451 -9.67 31.26 39.40
N GLU A 452 -9.82 32.22 38.49
CA GLU A 452 -11.10 32.87 38.23
C GLU A 452 -12.12 31.85 37.70
N VAL A 453 -13.41 31.96 38.07
CA VAL A 453 -14.45 30.96 37.75
C VAL A 453 -14.57 30.74 36.24
N GLN A 454 -14.43 31.80 35.44
CA GLN A 454 -14.43 31.72 33.97
C GLN A 454 -13.17 31.04 33.40
N GLN A 455 -12.05 31.05 34.13
CA GLN A 455 -10.77 30.51 33.66
C GLN A 455 -10.58 29.02 33.94
N GLN A 456 -11.38 28.42 34.84
CA GLN A 456 -11.25 27.02 35.24
C GLN A 456 -11.40 26.05 34.06
N GLN A 457 -12.25 26.37 33.09
CA GLN A 457 -12.47 25.54 31.91
C GLN A 457 -11.22 25.46 31.02
N TRP A 458 -10.38 26.50 31.00
CA TRP A 458 -9.14 26.52 30.21
C TRP A 458 -8.13 25.47 30.67
N LEU A 459 -8.25 24.95 31.90
CA LEU A 459 -7.40 23.88 32.40
C LEU A 459 -7.56 22.57 31.59
N ILE A 460 -8.78 22.29 31.14
CA ILE A 460 -9.13 21.11 30.32
C ILE A 460 -9.05 21.47 28.84
N SER A 461 -9.62 22.63 28.45
CA SER A 461 -9.73 23.03 27.05
C SER A 461 -8.39 23.32 26.38
N SER A 462 -7.38 23.84 27.10
CA SER A 462 -6.04 24.12 26.51
C SER A 462 -5.34 22.86 25.99
N TYR A 463 -5.41 21.77 26.77
CA TYR A 463 -4.91 20.46 26.35
C TYR A 463 -5.72 19.89 25.18
N ALA A 464 -7.05 19.91 25.27
CA ALA A 464 -7.92 19.37 24.23
C ALA A 464 -7.78 20.14 22.89
N LEU A 465 -7.64 21.47 22.95
CA LEU A 465 -7.51 22.33 21.77
C LEU A 465 -6.20 22.11 21.03
N SER A 466 -5.08 22.05 21.76
CA SER A 466 -3.76 21.76 21.20
C SER A 466 -3.66 20.32 20.69
N PHE A 467 -4.21 19.37 21.46
CA PHE A 467 -4.32 17.97 21.06
C PHE A 467 -5.09 17.80 19.75
N GLY A 468 -6.33 18.32 19.68
CA GLY A 468 -7.19 18.19 18.51
C GLY A 468 -6.71 19.00 17.31
N GLY A 469 -6.25 20.24 17.53
CA GLY A 469 -5.84 21.15 16.46
C GLY A 469 -4.56 20.73 15.73
N LEU A 470 -3.66 20.02 16.41
CA LEU A 470 -2.39 19.56 15.82
C LEU A 470 -2.40 18.09 15.42
N LEU A 471 -3.49 17.37 15.67
CA LEU A 471 -3.59 15.93 15.44
C LEU A 471 -3.42 15.55 13.97
N LEU A 472 -4.06 16.31 13.06
CA LEU A 472 -3.93 16.10 11.61
C LEU A 472 -2.50 16.35 11.11
N ILE A 473 -1.87 17.40 11.62
CA ILE A 473 -0.48 17.76 11.29
C ILE A 473 0.46 16.66 11.79
N ALA A 474 0.25 16.18 13.02
CA ALA A 474 1.08 15.15 13.62
C ALA A 474 0.92 13.77 12.95
N GLY A 475 -0.31 13.43 12.53
CA GLY A 475 -0.57 12.27 11.67
C GLY A 475 0.23 12.35 10.37
N ARG A 476 0.15 13.50 9.67
CA ARG A 476 0.87 13.74 8.41
C ARG A 476 2.39 13.76 8.58
N MET A 477 2.89 14.29 9.69
CA MET A 477 4.31 14.21 10.04
C MET A 477 4.74 12.76 10.25
N GLY A 478 3.87 11.90 10.75
CA GLY A 478 4.09 10.45 10.88
C GLY A 478 4.34 9.78 9.54
N ASP A 479 3.55 10.13 8.53
CA ASP A 479 3.69 9.61 7.17
C ASP A 479 5.00 10.12 6.51
N LEU A 480 5.35 11.40 6.72
CA LEU A 480 6.50 12.05 6.09
C LEU A 480 7.85 11.71 6.75
N PHE A 481 7.92 11.72 8.08
CA PHE A 481 9.17 11.54 8.83
C PHE A 481 9.32 10.14 9.44
N GLY A 482 8.29 9.31 9.28
CA GLY A 482 8.21 7.94 9.80
C GLY A 482 7.56 7.88 11.18
N HIS A 483 6.56 7.00 11.31
CA HIS A 483 5.74 6.88 12.52
C HIS A 483 6.56 6.62 13.80
N ARG A 484 7.64 5.82 13.73
CA ARG A 484 8.50 5.60 14.90
C ARG A 484 9.08 6.89 15.48
N ARG A 485 9.56 7.81 14.63
CA ARG A 485 10.24 9.04 15.08
C ARG A 485 9.24 10.01 15.70
N VAL A 486 8.10 10.18 15.06
CA VAL A 486 7.04 11.09 15.53
C VAL A 486 6.48 10.60 16.87
N PHE A 487 6.19 9.30 17.00
CA PHE A 487 5.70 8.70 18.24
C PHE A 487 6.69 8.90 19.41
N LEU A 488 7.98 8.62 19.21
CA LEU A 488 9.00 8.79 20.24
C LEU A 488 9.23 10.27 20.60
N SER A 489 9.22 11.16 19.61
CA SER A 489 9.32 12.61 19.86
C SER A 489 8.12 13.14 20.64
N GLY A 490 6.91 12.63 20.36
CA GLY A 490 5.68 12.96 21.07
C GLY A 490 5.72 12.50 22.52
N LEU A 491 6.13 11.25 22.77
CA LEU A 491 6.33 10.72 24.14
C LEU A 491 7.32 11.58 24.92
N PHE A 492 8.49 11.87 24.35
CA PHE A 492 9.50 12.69 25.02
C PHE A 492 8.99 14.09 25.36
N TRP A 493 8.31 14.73 24.40
CA TRP A 493 7.70 16.04 24.57
C TRP A 493 6.62 16.05 25.65
N PHE A 494 5.73 15.06 25.64
CA PHE A 494 4.69 14.88 26.64
C PHE A 494 5.30 14.74 28.04
N GLY A 495 6.38 13.97 28.20
CA GLY A 495 7.07 13.79 29.47
C GLY A 495 7.64 15.09 30.04
N ILE A 496 8.32 15.89 29.21
CA ILE A 496 8.88 17.20 29.59
C ILE A 496 7.78 18.13 30.10
N TRP A 497 6.71 18.30 29.31
CA TRP A 497 5.65 19.23 29.66
C TRP A 497 4.76 18.72 30.80
N SER A 498 4.65 17.40 30.97
CA SER A 498 4.09 16.81 32.20
C SER A 498 4.90 17.23 33.42
N LEU A 499 6.23 17.18 33.36
CA LEU A 499 7.07 17.61 34.47
C LEU A 499 6.92 19.11 34.76
N VAL A 500 6.87 19.96 33.73
CA VAL A 500 6.64 21.41 33.86
C VAL A 500 5.29 21.69 34.53
N ASN A 501 4.23 20.97 34.13
CA ASN A 501 2.89 21.12 34.73
C ASN A 501 2.88 20.83 36.24
N GLY A 502 3.67 19.86 36.71
CA GLY A 502 3.77 19.53 38.14
C GLY A 502 4.41 20.63 38.98
N PHE A 503 5.22 21.50 38.38
CA PHE A 503 5.85 22.66 39.04
C PHE A 503 5.10 23.97 38.84
N SER A 504 3.92 23.95 38.20
CA SER A 504 3.16 25.15 37.89
C SER A 504 2.63 25.84 39.15
N LYS A 505 2.94 27.14 39.28
CA LYS A 505 2.53 28.00 40.41
C LYS A 505 1.51 29.07 40.04
N SER A 506 1.10 29.11 38.77
CA SER A 506 0.19 30.13 38.24
C SER A 506 -0.83 29.49 37.28
N PRO A 507 -2.09 29.96 37.26
CA PRO A 507 -3.12 29.52 36.31
C PRO A 507 -2.67 29.56 34.84
N VAL A 508 -2.12 30.71 34.43
CA VAL A 508 -1.63 30.93 33.05
C VAL A 508 -0.49 29.98 32.70
N MET A 509 0.48 29.80 33.61
CA MET A 509 1.59 28.87 33.41
C MET A 509 1.06 27.45 33.17
N LEU A 510 0.12 27.00 34.00
CA LEU A 510 -0.48 25.67 33.90
C LEU A 510 -1.26 25.48 32.59
N CYS A 511 -2.04 26.47 32.15
CA CYS A 511 -2.77 26.40 30.88
C CYS A 511 -1.83 26.38 29.66
N ILE A 512 -0.75 27.17 29.67
CA ILE A 512 0.22 27.18 28.56
C ILE A 512 0.99 25.86 28.51
N SER A 513 1.50 25.37 29.65
CA SER A 513 2.21 24.09 29.70
C SER A 513 1.28 22.91 29.37
N ARG A 514 -0.02 23.03 29.63
CA ARG A 514 -1.04 22.09 29.18
C ARG A 514 -1.25 22.08 27.67
N ALA A 515 -1.25 23.25 27.04
CA ALA A 515 -1.30 23.34 25.59
C ALA A 515 -0.07 22.65 24.95
N PHE A 516 1.13 22.89 25.50
CA PHE A 516 2.33 22.20 25.02
C PHE A 516 2.31 20.69 25.29
N GLN A 517 1.74 20.25 26.41
CA GLN A 517 1.53 18.83 26.71
C GLN A 517 0.60 18.17 25.68
N GLY A 518 -0.46 18.86 25.25
CA GLY A 518 -1.39 18.36 24.23
C GLY A 518 -0.74 18.17 22.85
N MET A 519 0.29 18.95 22.52
CA MET A 519 1.09 18.74 21.30
C MET A 519 1.80 17.38 21.29
N GLY A 520 2.28 16.93 22.46
CA GLY A 520 2.93 15.62 22.60
C GLY A 520 1.94 14.49 22.35
N ALA A 521 0.77 14.57 22.98
CA ALA A 521 -0.31 13.59 22.81
C ALA A 521 -0.82 13.52 21.35
N ALA A 522 -0.89 14.68 20.66
CA ALA A 522 -1.26 14.74 19.24
C ALA A 522 -0.31 13.94 18.34
N ALA A 523 0.98 13.88 18.69
CA ALA A 523 1.99 13.08 18.00
C ALA A 523 2.03 11.61 18.42
N GLN A 524 1.38 11.23 19.53
CA GLN A 524 1.38 9.84 20.01
C GLN A 524 0.25 9.03 19.40
N ILE A 525 -1.00 9.51 19.48
CA ILE A 525 -2.20 8.70 19.19
C ILE A 525 -2.37 8.28 17.71
N PRO A 526 -2.31 9.18 16.70
CA PRO A 526 -2.46 8.77 15.30
C PRO A 526 -1.29 7.87 14.86
N THR A 527 -0.10 8.17 15.38
CA THR A 527 1.13 7.45 15.06
C THR A 527 1.20 6.07 15.72
N ALA A 528 0.62 5.93 16.92
CA ALA A 528 0.38 4.66 17.60
C ALA A 528 -0.50 3.72 16.77
N LEU A 529 -1.61 4.23 16.24
CA LEU A 529 -2.53 3.46 15.40
C LEU A 529 -1.86 3.01 14.10
N ALA A 530 -1.10 3.90 13.45
CA ALA A 530 -0.32 3.56 12.26
C ALA A 530 0.74 2.48 12.55
N LEU A 531 1.46 2.57 13.68
CA LEU A 531 2.42 1.53 14.08
C LEU A 531 1.76 0.16 14.31
N ILE A 532 0.55 0.13 14.87
CA ILE A 532 -0.24 -1.10 15.02
C ILE A 532 -0.66 -1.64 13.64
N ALA A 533 -1.15 -0.78 12.75
CA ALA A 533 -1.57 -1.15 11.40
C ALA A 533 -0.42 -1.72 10.56
N ILE A 534 0.78 -1.12 10.67
CA ILE A 534 1.98 -1.56 9.94
C ILE A 534 2.51 -2.90 10.50
N LYS A 535 2.49 -3.09 11.82
CA LYS A 535 3.05 -4.32 12.42
C LYS A 535 2.12 -5.52 12.30
N TYR A 536 0.81 -5.32 12.42
CA TYR A 536 -0.17 -6.41 12.45
C TYR A 536 -0.93 -6.47 11.11
N PRO A 537 -0.78 -7.55 10.32
CA PRO A 537 -1.48 -7.69 9.05
C PRO A 537 -3.00 -7.69 9.26
N ALA A 538 -3.74 -7.18 8.28
CA ALA A 538 -5.18 -7.02 8.42
C ALA A 538 -5.89 -8.38 8.56
N GLY A 539 -6.98 -8.37 9.33
CA GLY A 539 -7.66 -9.58 9.83
C GLY A 539 -7.64 -9.67 11.36
N LYS A 540 -7.76 -10.89 11.90
CA LYS A 540 -7.96 -11.14 13.34
C LYS A 540 -6.85 -10.58 14.24
N ALA A 541 -5.59 -10.56 13.76
CA ALA A 541 -4.46 -10.07 14.53
C ALA A 541 -4.51 -8.56 14.75
N ARG A 542 -4.77 -7.77 13.69
CA ARG A 542 -4.93 -6.32 13.77
C ARG A 542 -6.16 -5.90 14.57
N THR A 543 -7.30 -6.59 14.38
CA THR A 543 -8.51 -6.32 15.17
C THR A 543 -8.28 -6.56 16.66
N ARG A 544 -7.57 -7.65 17.04
CA ARG A 544 -7.19 -7.91 18.44
C ARG A 544 -6.24 -6.84 19.00
N ALA A 545 -5.28 -6.38 18.20
CA ALA A 545 -4.35 -5.34 18.63
C ALA A 545 -5.08 -4.00 18.85
N LEU A 546 -5.98 -3.61 17.94
CA LEU A 546 -6.82 -2.42 18.09
C LEU A 546 -7.80 -2.55 19.26
N SER A 547 -8.36 -3.73 19.50
CA SER A 547 -9.25 -3.95 20.66
C SER A 547 -8.50 -3.87 21.98
N VAL A 548 -7.28 -4.40 22.07
CA VAL A 548 -6.40 -4.24 23.25
C VAL A 548 -6.05 -2.78 23.47
N PHE A 549 -5.68 -2.07 22.40
CA PHE A 549 -5.35 -0.64 22.45
C PHE A 549 -6.49 0.21 23.04
N GLY A 550 -7.72 0.05 22.56
CA GLY A 550 -8.83 0.85 23.11
C GLY A 550 -9.41 0.30 24.43
N ALA A 551 -9.31 -1.01 24.72
CA ALA A 551 -9.65 -1.53 26.05
C ALA A 551 -8.73 -0.95 27.14
N ILE A 552 -7.43 -0.85 26.84
CA ILE A 552 -6.46 -0.19 27.72
C ILE A 552 -6.77 1.30 27.84
N GLY A 553 -7.20 1.95 26.76
CA GLY A 553 -7.70 3.32 26.82
C GLY A 553 -8.87 3.50 27.79
N ALA A 554 -9.89 2.63 27.72
CA ALA A 554 -11.04 2.68 28.64
C ALA A 554 -10.62 2.44 30.11
N MET A 555 -9.68 1.52 30.36
CA MET A 555 -9.10 1.33 31.70
C MET A 555 -8.37 2.57 32.20
N GLY A 556 -7.71 3.31 31.30
CA GLY A 556 -7.06 4.59 31.60
C GLY A 556 -8.05 5.63 32.12
N ALA A 557 -9.26 5.70 31.56
CA ALA A 557 -10.26 6.68 32.01
C ALA A 557 -10.70 6.41 33.46
N VAL A 558 -11.01 5.15 33.79
CA VAL A 558 -11.38 4.75 35.15
C VAL A 558 -10.22 4.97 36.13
N THR A 559 -9.02 4.55 35.74
CA THR A 559 -7.83 4.70 36.58
C THR A 559 -7.51 6.17 36.82
N GLY A 560 -7.64 7.03 35.81
CA GLY A 560 -7.38 8.46 35.94
C GLY A 560 -8.32 9.15 36.93
N LEU A 561 -9.62 8.81 36.91
CA LEU A 561 -10.59 9.34 37.88
C LEU A 561 -10.25 8.89 39.31
N LEU A 562 -9.98 7.60 39.52
CA LEU A 562 -9.66 7.03 40.83
C LEU A 562 -8.33 7.56 41.37
N LEU A 563 -7.28 7.56 40.54
CA LEU A 563 -5.94 8.02 40.89
C LEU A 563 -5.96 9.51 41.25
N SER A 564 -6.74 10.31 40.52
CA SER A 564 -6.89 11.74 40.82
C SER A 564 -7.56 11.99 42.17
N GLY A 565 -8.65 11.27 42.47
CA GLY A 565 -9.31 11.39 43.77
C GLY A 565 -8.40 10.98 44.94
N ALA A 566 -7.64 9.90 44.77
CA ALA A 566 -6.69 9.42 45.77
C ALA A 566 -5.50 10.38 45.96
N LEU A 567 -4.88 10.86 44.87
CA LEU A 567 -3.71 11.75 44.95
C LEU A 567 -4.07 13.13 45.47
N THR A 568 -5.19 13.69 45.01
CA THR A 568 -5.60 15.04 45.40
C THR A 568 -6.05 15.12 46.87
N SER A 569 -6.46 13.99 47.46
CA SER A 569 -6.81 13.91 48.89
C SER A 569 -5.62 13.63 49.82
N THR A 570 -4.48 13.18 49.29
CA THR A 570 -3.34 12.70 50.11
C THR A 570 -2.07 13.53 49.93
N ILE A 571 -1.45 13.49 48.75
CA ILE A 571 -0.09 14.02 48.49
C ILE A 571 -0.14 15.31 47.65
N GLY A 572 -1.25 15.59 46.99
CA GLY A 572 -1.46 16.79 46.17
C GLY A 572 -1.62 16.49 44.69
N TRP A 573 -2.26 17.41 43.96
CA TRP A 573 -2.59 17.25 42.54
C TRP A 573 -1.35 17.27 41.63
N GLN A 574 -0.23 17.85 42.08
CA GLN A 574 1.01 17.94 41.33
C GLN A 574 1.57 16.54 40.99
N TRP A 575 1.31 15.55 41.84
CA TRP A 575 1.75 14.17 41.62
C TRP A 575 1.09 13.46 40.45
N ILE A 576 -0.09 13.92 40.01
CA ILE A 576 -0.72 13.42 38.78
C ILE A 576 0.23 13.66 37.58
N PHE A 577 0.88 14.81 37.57
CA PHE A 577 1.81 15.22 36.53
C PHE A 577 3.19 14.55 36.65
N PHE A 578 3.72 14.44 37.86
CA PHE A 578 5.01 13.76 38.08
C PHE A 578 4.93 12.28 37.72
N LEU A 579 3.85 11.59 38.09
CA LEU A 579 3.64 10.19 37.69
C LEU A 579 3.50 10.06 36.17
N SER A 580 2.83 11.01 35.53
CA SER A 580 2.69 11.02 34.07
C SER A 580 4.04 11.22 33.37
N ALA A 581 4.90 12.09 33.90
CA ALA A 581 6.26 12.29 33.39
C ALA A 581 7.17 11.06 33.59
N ILE A 582 7.09 10.41 34.76
CA ILE A 582 7.84 9.17 35.05
C ILE A 582 7.42 8.06 34.09
N MET A 583 6.12 7.84 33.94
CA MET A 583 5.58 6.81 33.04
C MET A 583 5.96 7.09 31.58
N SER A 584 5.82 8.33 31.13
CA SER A 584 6.22 8.76 29.79
C SER A 584 7.71 8.49 29.52
N SER A 585 8.58 8.77 30.49
CA SER A 585 10.02 8.52 30.38
C SER A 585 10.34 7.03 30.26
N ILE A 586 9.67 6.18 31.05
CA ILE A 586 9.81 4.72 30.96
C ILE A 586 9.35 4.23 29.58
N LEU A 587 8.20 4.70 29.10
CA LEU A 587 7.66 4.33 27.79
C LEU A 587 8.53 4.81 26.63
N PHE A 588 9.15 5.98 26.73
CA PHE A 588 10.11 6.47 25.75
C PHE A 588 11.32 5.53 25.64
N VAL A 589 11.93 5.17 26.78
CA VAL A 589 13.07 4.26 26.81
C VAL A 589 12.68 2.89 26.23
N LEU A 590 11.55 2.33 26.66
CA LEU A 590 11.05 1.06 26.11
C LEU A 590 10.74 1.15 24.61
N GLY A 591 10.14 2.25 24.16
CA GLY A 591 9.79 2.47 22.75
C GLY A 591 11.00 2.55 21.83
N VAL A 592 12.11 3.17 22.28
CA VAL A 592 13.37 3.22 21.52
C VAL A 592 13.87 1.81 21.17
N PHE A 593 13.69 0.84 22.07
CA PHE A 593 14.12 -0.55 21.89
C PHE A 593 13.05 -1.47 21.27
N ALA A 594 11.77 -1.22 21.53
CA ALA A 594 10.66 -2.09 21.15
C ALA A 594 10.11 -1.83 19.74
N ILE A 595 10.21 -0.59 19.24
CA ILE A 595 9.70 -0.21 17.92
C ILE A 595 10.85 -0.30 16.90
N PRO A 596 10.86 -1.27 15.97
CA PRO A 596 11.90 -1.39 14.96
C PRO A 596 11.89 -0.21 13.98
N SER A 597 13.08 0.17 13.52
CA SER A 597 13.25 1.20 12.50
C SER A 597 13.11 0.55 11.11
N ALA A 598 11.89 0.18 10.73
CA ALA A 598 11.62 -0.38 9.40
C ALA A 598 10.72 0.58 8.59
N SER A 599 11.19 0.89 7.39
CA SER A 599 10.49 1.55 6.30
C SER A 599 9.92 0.48 5.37
N GLY A 600 8.62 0.48 5.07
CA GLY A 600 8.08 -0.34 3.98
C GLY A 600 6.59 -0.71 4.03
N LEU A 601 5.86 -0.11 3.09
CA LEU A 601 4.66 -0.49 2.32
C LEU A 601 3.92 -1.84 2.58
N HIS A 602 2.63 -1.66 2.88
CA HIS A 602 1.35 -2.24 2.37
C HIS A 602 1.20 -3.73 2.05
N GLY A 603 0.09 -4.30 2.56
CA GLY A 603 -0.44 -5.61 2.17
C GLY A 603 -1.97 -5.58 2.10
N ASP A 604 -2.52 -5.81 0.91
CA ASP A 604 -3.95 -5.95 0.68
C ASP A 604 -4.55 -7.11 1.47
N SER A 605 -5.74 -6.89 2.06
CA SER A 605 -6.40 -7.86 2.93
C SER A 605 -7.87 -8.10 2.57
N PRO A 606 -8.42 -9.29 2.88
CA PRO A 606 -9.76 -9.71 2.49
C PRO A 606 -10.86 -9.06 3.32
N ARG A 607 -12.05 -8.90 2.72
CA ARG A 607 -13.21 -8.21 3.30
C ARG A 607 -13.95 -9.12 4.29
N ILE A 608 -13.91 -8.77 5.58
CA ILE A 608 -14.81 -9.29 6.63
C ILE A 608 -15.97 -8.31 6.82
N ASP A 609 -17.20 -8.76 7.00
CA ASP A 609 -18.38 -7.92 7.23
C ASP A 609 -18.37 -7.22 8.61
N VAL A 610 -17.56 -6.17 8.73
CA VAL A 610 -17.46 -5.30 9.92
C VAL A 610 -18.57 -4.25 9.94
N GLY A 611 -19.15 -3.92 8.78
CA GLY A 611 -20.24 -2.94 8.66
C GLY A 611 -21.50 -3.42 9.39
N GLY A 612 -21.91 -4.67 9.17
CA GLY A 612 -23.01 -5.29 9.92
C GLY A 612 -22.73 -5.42 11.42
N ALA A 613 -21.48 -5.73 11.80
CA ALA A 613 -21.07 -5.81 13.20
C ALA A 613 -21.12 -4.44 13.90
N PHE A 614 -20.75 -3.36 13.21
CA PHE A 614 -20.81 -2.01 13.76
C PHE A 614 -22.24 -1.51 13.97
N THR A 615 -23.13 -1.73 13.00
CA THR A 615 -24.52 -1.28 13.10
C THR A 615 -25.22 -1.90 14.31
N VAL A 616 -25.00 -3.19 14.58
CA VAL A 616 -25.61 -3.86 15.75
C VAL A 616 -24.94 -3.45 17.06
N THR A 617 -23.61 -3.33 17.09
CA THR A 617 -22.85 -3.07 18.33
C THR A 617 -22.90 -1.60 18.74
N GLY A 618 -22.80 -0.67 17.78
CA GLY A 618 -22.90 0.77 17.99
C GLY A 618 -24.31 1.21 18.35
N ALA A 619 -25.34 0.63 17.72
CA ALA A 619 -26.74 0.88 18.08
C ALA A 619 -27.05 0.47 19.53
N LEU A 620 -26.57 -0.71 19.95
CA LEU A 620 -26.69 -1.17 21.34
C LEU A 620 -25.95 -0.23 22.31
N GLY A 621 -24.76 0.24 21.92
CA GLY A 621 -23.98 1.17 22.74
C GLY A 621 -24.67 2.53 22.93
N PHE A 622 -25.31 3.09 21.90
CA PHE A 622 -26.07 4.35 22.03
C PHE A 622 -27.30 4.20 22.92
N ILE A 623 -27.99 3.05 22.86
CA ILE A 623 -29.10 2.73 23.76
C ILE A 623 -28.62 2.64 25.21
N LEU A 624 -27.47 2.01 25.45
CA LEU A 624 -26.90 1.90 26.79
C LEU A 624 -26.47 3.28 27.32
N LEU A 625 -25.91 4.16 26.49
CA LEU A 625 -25.62 5.55 26.89
C LEU A 625 -26.88 6.31 27.26
N ALA A 626 -27.93 6.25 26.43
CA ALA A 626 -29.22 6.87 26.74
C ALA A 626 -29.81 6.33 28.05
N CYS A 627 -29.75 5.02 28.28
CA CYS A 627 -30.21 4.38 29.50
C CYS A 627 -29.40 4.84 30.72
N SER A 628 -28.08 4.95 30.60
CA SER A 628 -27.23 5.44 31.68
C SER A 628 -27.50 6.90 32.06
N ALA A 629 -27.71 7.77 31.07
CA ALA A 629 -28.03 9.18 31.27
C ALA A 629 -29.41 9.35 31.93
N ILE A 630 -30.40 8.52 31.55
CA ILE A 630 -31.71 8.46 32.21
C ILE A 630 -31.58 7.96 33.66
N LEU A 631 -30.76 6.94 33.92
CA LEU A 631 -30.51 6.46 35.28
C LEU A 631 -29.85 7.54 36.16
N PHE A 632 -28.89 8.30 35.62
CA PHE A 632 -28.29 9.44 36.32
C PHE A 632 -29.30 10.55 36.63
N SER A 633 -30.29 10.77 35.77
CA SER A 633 -31.38 11.75 35.97
C SER A 633 -32.27 11.43 37.19
N PHE A 634 -32.33 10.16 37.61
CA PHE A 634 -33.08 9.75 38.81
C PHE A 634 -32.29 9.84 40.12
N VAL A 635 -31.01 10.24 40.08
CA VAL A 635 -30.18 10.34 41.29
C VAL A 635 -30.64 11.51 42.15
N THR A 636 -31.06 11.20 43.38
CA THR A 636 -31.42 12.17 44.40
C THR A 636 -30.35 12.25 45.50
N PRO A 637 -30.30 13.32 46.31
CA PRO A 637 -29.34 13.45 47.41
C PRO A 637 -29.41 12.34 48.47
N THR A 638 -30.53 11.61 48.55
CA THR A 638 -30.76 10.48 49.46
C THR A 638 -30.42 9.11 48.84
N SER A 639 -30.01 9.09 47.57
CA SER A 639 -29.73 7.84 46.84
C SER A 639 -28.40 7.21 47.28
N THR A 640 -28.46 5.92 47.66
CA THR A 640 -27.26 5.13 47.97
C THR A 640 -26.42 4.90 46.71
N TYR A 641 -25.13 5.25 46.76
CA TYR A 641 -24.17 5.15 45.65
C TYR A 641 -24.20 3.81 44.92
N TRP A 642 -24.27 2.70 45.67
CA TRP A 642 -24.18 1.34 45.13
C TRP A 642 -25.37 0.90 44.28
N VAL A 643 -26.54 1.54 44.45
CA VAL A 643 -27.78 1.09 43.81
C VAL A 643 -27.98 1.80 42.47
N LEU A 644 -27.90 3.13 42.46
CA LEU A 644 -28.31 3.92 41.29
C LEU A 644 -27.11 4.57 40.57
N PRO A 645 -26.22 5.36 41.22
CA PRO A 645 -25.04 5.91 40.56
C PRO A 645 -24.05 4.86 40.03
N PHE A 646 -23.77 3.81 40.81
CA PHE A 646 -22.83 2.77 40.40
C PHE A 646 -23.33 1.96 39.20
N LEU A 647 -24.63 1.61 39.19
CA LEU A 647 -25.25 0.93 38.07
C LEU A 647 -25.24 1.81 36.82
N ALA A 648 -25.57 3.10 36.96
CA ALA A 648 -25.50 4.06 35.86
C ALA A 648 -24.07 4.20 35.30
N MET A 649 -23.03 4.23 36.15
CA MET A 649 -21.63 4.25 35.71
C MET A 649 -21.24 2.99 34.93
N ILE A 650 -21.64 1.81 35.39
CA ILE A 650 -21.36 0.54 34.68
C ILE A 650 -22.00 0.58 33.29
N VAL A 651 -23.29 0.89 33.21
CA VAL A 651 -24.03 0.95 31.94
C VAL A 651 -23.41 1.99 31.00
N ASN A 652 -22.97 3.13 31.53
CA ASN A 652 -22.28 4.17 30.76
C ASN A 652 -20.94 3.68 30.17
N VAL A 653 -20.11 2.99 30.97
CA VAL A 653 -18.82 2.46 30.52
C VAL A 653 -19.00 1.38 29.44
N PHE A 654 -19.98 0.48 29.62
CA PHE A 654 -20.31 -0.53 28.60
C PHE A 654 -20.86 0.12 27.32
N GLY A 655 -21.71 1.13 27.43
CA GLY A 655 -22.22 1.89 26.29
C GLY A 655 -21.11 2.58 25.50
N LEU A 656 -20.21 3.29 26.18
CA LEU A 656 -19.04 3.93 25.57
C LEU A 656 -18.13 2.91 24.88
N GLY A 657 -17.83 1.79 25.54
CA GLY A 657 -16.97 0.74 24.98
C GLY A 657 -17.52 0.12 23.69
N LEU A 658 -18.84 -0.06 23.59
CA LEU A 658 -19.53 -0.62 22.43
C LEU A 658 -19.68 0.37 21.27
N ILE A 659 -19.54 1.68 21.52
CA ILE A 659 -19.51 2.70 20.46
C ILE A 659 -18.08 2.97 19.99
N MET A 660 -17.17 3.27 20.92
CA MET A 660 -15.85 3.83 20.59
C MET A 660 -15.02 2.87 19.74
N LEU A 661 -14.89 1.61 20.19
CA LEU A 661 -14.05 0.63 19.52
C LEU A 661 -14.58 0.23 18.14
N PRO A 662 -15.86 -0.14 17.99
CA PRO A 662 -16.38 -0.56 16.70
C PRO A 662 -16.44 0.60 15.69
N ALA A 663 -16.67 1.84 16.16
CA ALA A 663 -16.67 3.02 15.30
C ALA A 663 -15.28 3.33 14.76
N GLN A 664 -14.26 3.26 15.62
CA GLN A 664 -12.88 3.49 15.24
C GLN A 664 -12.37 2.43 14.25
N ILE A 665 -12.71 1.15 14.46
CA ILE A 665 -12.34 0.05 13.55
C ILE A 665 -13.02 0.23 12.19
N THR A 666 -14.30 0.62 12.17
CA THR A 666 -15.05 0.82 10.93
C THR A 666 -14.52 2.01 10.15
N ALA A 667 -14.24 3.13 10.83
CA ALA A 667 -13.62 4.30 10.20
C ALA A 667 -12.26 3.95 9.58
N LEU A 668 -11.40 3.23 10.29
CA LEU A 668 -10.07 2.86 9.80
C LEU A 668 -10.07 1.77 8.73
N ARG A 669 -11.16 1.01 8.60
CA ARG A 669 -11.25 -0.11 7.64
C ARG A 669 -11.42 0.38 6.20
N ASP A 670 -12.22 1.42 6.00
CA ASP A 670 -12.51 1.96 4.67
C ASP A 670 -11.42 2.92 4.18
N ALA A 671 -10.45 3.22 5.06
CA ALA A 671 -9.27 4.02 4.76
C ALA A 671 -8.17 3.18 4.11
N SER A 672 -7.56 3.71 3.04
CA SER A 672 -6.34 3.17 2.46
C SER A 672 -5.22 3.08 3.52
N ASP A 673 -4.28 2.15 3.39
CA ASP A 673 -3.18 2.00 4.35
C ASP A 673 -2.32 3.29 4.50
N ASP A 674 -2.29 4.16 3.48
CA ASP A 674 -1.65 5.48 3.53
C ASP A 674 -2.47 6.54 4.28
N ASP A 675 -3.81 6.42 4.26
CA ASP A 675 -4.72 7.42 4.83
C ASP A 675 -5.25 7.05 6.22
N GLN A 676 -4.89 5.86 6.74
CA GLN A 676 -5.36 5.40 8.06
C GLN A 676 -4.96 6.35 9.20
N GLY A 677 -3.80 6.99 9.12
CA GLY A 677 -3.40 8.02 10.07
C GLY A 677 -4.36 9.23 10.04
N VAL A 678 -4.76 9.66 8.84
CA VAL A 678 -5.67 10.78 8.60
C VAL A 678 -7.10 10.45 9.00
N VAL A 679 -7.59 9.25 8.67
CA VAL A 679 -8.96 8.83 9.03
C VAL A 679 -9.08 8.57 10.53
N GLY A 680 -8.08 7.95 11.15
CA GLY A 680 -7.97 7.85 12.60
C GLY A 680 -7.90 9.22 13.27
N ALA A 681 -7.30 10.21 12.59
CA ALA A 681 -7.25 11.59 13.07
C ALA A 681 -8.61 12.30 12.96
N ILE A 682 -9.31 12.21 11.83
CA ILE A 682 -10.65 12.78 11.62
C ILE A 682 -11.63 12.22 12.67
N TYR A 683 -11.58 10.91 12.91
CA TYR A 683 -12.39 10.26 13.95
C TYR A 683 -12.12 10.84 15.34
N ASN A 684 -10.85 10.97 15.73
CA ASN A 684 -10.47 11.54 17.04
C ASN A 684 -10.80 13.03 17.15
N VAL A 685 -10.64 13.81 16.08
CA VAL A 685 -11.02 15.22 16.04
C VAL A 685 -12.53 15.38 16.25
N GLY A 686 -13.35 14.56 15.59
CA GLY A 686 -14.81 14.56 15.79
C GLY A 686 -15.19 14.30 17.25
N LEU A 687 -14.53 13.35 17.92
CA LEU A 687 -14.75 13.08 19.34
C LEU A 687 -14.33 14.23 20.25
N GLN A 688 -13.15 14.80 20.01
CA GLN A 688 -12.60 15.86 20.85
C GLN A 688 -13.26 17.22 20.66
N ILE A 689 -13.87 17.47 19.49
CA ILE A 689 -14.72 18.65 19.28
C ILE A 689 -16.12 18.38 19.83
N GLY A 690 -16.66 17.17 19.61
CA GLY A 690 -18.00 16.80 20.09
C GLY A 690 -18.15 16.90 21.62
N ALA A 691 -17.16 16.45 22.39
CA ALA A 691 -17.24 16.43 23.84
C ALA A 691 -17.36 17.83 24.49
N PRO A 692 -16.52 18.83 24.15
CA PRO A 692 -16.69 20.21 24.63
C PRO A 692 -17.99 20.86 24.17
N PHE A 693 -18.42 20.64 22.92
CA PHE A 693 -19.68 21.20 22.41
C PHE A 693 -20.89 20.62 23.13
N GLY A 694 -20.92 19.29 23.34
CA GLY A 694 -21.94 18.63 24.14
C GLY A 694 -21.95 19.15 25.58
N LEU A 695 -20.79 19.15 26.25
CA LEU A 695 -20.67 19.67 27.61
C LEU A 695 -21.12 21.12 27.73
N ALA A 696 -20.81 21.98 26.76
CA ALA A 696 -21.25 23.38 26.76
C ALA A 696 -22.77 23.51 26.67
N ILE A 697 -23.43 22.76 25.77
CA ILE A 697 -24.89 22.74 25.64
C ILE A 697 -25.53 22.26 26.95
N LEU A 698 -25.02 21.15 27.49
CA LEU A 698 -25.47 20.56 28.75
C LEU A 698 -25.30 21.53 29.94
N THR A 699 -24.19 22.26 29.98
CA THR A 699 -23.90 23.28 31.00
C THR A 699 -24.84 24.47 30.89
N VAL A 700 -25.16 24.93 29.67
CA VAL A 700 -26.14 26.00 29.44
C VAL A 700 -27.54 25.59 29.87
N ILE A 701 -27.96 24.35 29.56
CA ILE A 701 -29.24 23.79 30.01
C ILE A 701 -29.28 23.75 31.54
N SER A 702 -28.23 23.23 32.18
CA SER A 702 -28.17 23.16 33.64
C SER A 702 -28.14 24.55 34.29
N GLY A 703 -27.41 25.50 33.71
CA GLY A 703 -27.25 26.86 34.24
C GLY A 703 -28.54 27.67 34.15
N LYS A 704 -29.26 27.62 33.02
CA LYS A 704 -30.54 28.31 32.85
C LYS A 704 -31.63 27.78 33.78
N LEU A 705 -31.66 26.47 34.01
CA LEU A 705 -32.70 25.82 34.80
C LEU A 705 -32.47 25.88 36.31
N ASN A 706 -31.23 26.15 36.76
CA ASN A 706 -30.88 26.24 38.18
C ASN A 706 -31.04 27.65 38.79
N GLY A 707 -30.97 28.72 37.99
CA GLY A 707 -31.01 30.10 38.52
C GLY A 707 -29.86 30.42 39.50
N GLU A 708 -29.99 31.51 40.28
CA GLU A 708 -28.96 31.96 41.25
C GLU A 708 -28.97 31.23 42.61
N ASN A 709 -29.87 30.26 42.84
CA ASN A 709 -30.06 29.67 44.17
C ASN A 709 -28.94 28.67 44.56
N PRO A 710 -28.35 28.78 45.76
CA PRO A 710 -27.23 27.93 46.21
C PRO A 710 -27.64 26.70 47.04
N GLY A 711 -28.86 26.17 46.86
CA GLY A 711 -29.41 25.04 47.65
C GLY A 711 -29.47 23.68 46.91
N PRO A 712 -30.02 22.62 47.54
CA PRO A 712 -30.23 21.28 46.95
C PRO A 712 -31.09 21.28 45.67
N ASP A 713 -31.77 22.39 45.36
CA ASP A 713 -32.50 22.65 44.10
C ASP A 713 -31.62 22.65 42.83
N ARG A 714 -30.29 22.75 42.95
CA ARG A 714 -29.38 22.67 41.78
C ARG A 714 -29.41 21.31 41.07
N MET A 715 -29.91 20.26 41.73
CA MET A 715 -30.11 18.95 41.09
C MET A 715 -31.14 19.00 39.97
N HIS A 716 -32.06 19.98 39.99
CA HIS A 716 -33.11 20.10 38.98
C HIS A 716 -32.49 20.38 37.60
N GLY A 717 -31.61 21.37 37.47
CA GLY A 717 -30.91 21.66 36.21
C GLY A 717 -30.00 20.52 35.74
N TYR A 718 -29.31 19.83 36.66
CA TYR A 718 -28.51 18.65 36.30
C TYR A 718 -29.38 17.51 35.77
N LYS A 719 -30.57 17.30 36.35
CA LYS A 719 -31.54 16.31 35.89
C LYS A 719 -31.94 16.53 34.43
N TYR A 720 -32.29 17.77 34.05
CA TYR A 720 -32.64 18.09 32.66
C TYR A 720 -31.45 18.08 31.72
N SER A 721 -30.25 18.41 32.21
CA SER A 721 -29.01 18.26 31.45
C SER A 721 -28.76 16.79 31.09
N LEU A 722 -28.91 15.88 32.05
CA LEU A 722 -28.77 14.43 31.82
C LEU A 722 -29.87 13.85 30.91
N ILE A 723 -31.09 14.41 30.95
CA ILE A 723 -32.14 14.06 29.96
C ILE A 723 -31.76 14.57 28.56
N GLY A 724 -31.15 15.75 28.47
CA GLY A 724 -30.60 16.27 27.21
C GLY A 724 -29.50 15.37 26.65
N ASP A 725 -28.63 14.85 27.50
CA ASP A 725 -27.59 13.89 27.11
C ASP A 725 -28.19 12.58 26.56
N ALA A 726 -29.25 12.07 27.19
CA ALA A 726 -30.00 10.93 26.67
C ALA A 726 -30.61 11.21 25.28
N ALA A 727 -31.11 12.43 25.04
CA ALA A 727 -31.64 12.82 23.74
C ALA A 727 -30.55 12.87 22.66
N PHE A 728 -29.33 13.34 22.99
CA PHE A 728 -28.19 13.30 22.08
C PHE A 728 -27.74 11.87 21.77
N ALA A 729 -27.74 10.98 22.77
CA ALA A 729 -27.44 9.55 22.56
C ALA A 729 -28.47 8.88 21.63
N ILE A 730 -29.77 9.20 21.78
CA ILE A 730 -30.84 8.73 20.89
C ILE A 730 -30.68 9.29 19.47
N LEU A 731 -30.28 10.56 19.34
CA LEU A 731 -29.99 11.15 18.03
C LEU A 731 -28.80 10.44 17.36
N GLY A 732 -27.74 10.12 18.12
CA GLY A 732 -26.60 9.32 17.65
C GLY A 732 -27.02 7.93 17.17
N PHE A 733 -27.93 7.27 17.89
CA PHE A 733 -28.55 6.01 17.48
C PHE A 733 -29.30 6.15 16.13
N LEU A 734 -30.13 7.18 15.98
CA LEU A 734 -30.88 7.42 14.74
C LEU A 734 -29.95 7.71 13.55
N LEU A 735 -28.91 8.53 13.77
CA LEU A 735 -27.90 8.81 12.74
C LEU A 735 -27.13 7.55 12.33
N THR A 736 -26.83 6.67 13.29
CA THR A 736 -26.18 5.39 13.02
C THR A 736 -27.07 4.49 12.15
N LEU A 737 -28.38 4.48 12.38
CA LEU A 737 -29.32 3.72 11.55
C LEU A 737 -29.50 4.32 10.15
N ILE A 738 -29.41 5.64 9.99
CA ILE A 738 -29.63 6.33 8.71
C ILE A 738 -28.39 6.24 7.80
N PHE A 739 -27.20 6.49 8.36
CA PHE A 739 -25.98 6.69 7.56
C PHE A 739 -25.13 5.42 7.38
N LEU A 740 -25.36 4.35 8.15
CA LEU A 740 -24.66 3.09 7.93
C LEU A 740 -25.50 2.12 7.08
N PRO A 741 -24.94 1.57 5.99
CA PRO A 741 -25.68 0.67 5.11
C PRO A 741 -26.13 -0.58 5.87
N HIS A 742 -27.43 -0.88 5.79
CA HIS A 742 -28.00 -2.11 6.33
C HIS A 742 -27.53 -3.30 5.49
N VAL A 743 -26.58 -4.07 6.01
CA VAL A 743 -26.26 -5.39 5.42
C VAL A 743 -27.31 -6.38 5.92
N LYS A 744 -28.08 -6.98 5.00
CA LYS A 744 -29.00 -8.07 5.35
C LYS A 744 -28.18 -9.23 5.97
N PRO A 745 -28.58 -9.79 7.12
CA PRO A 745 -27.87 -10.91 7.71
C PRO A 745 -27.84 -12.08 6.73
N GLY A 746 -26.64 -12.56 6.42
CA GLY A 746 -26.43 -13.71 5.55
C GLY A 746 -27.19 -14.92 6.07
N VAL A 747 -28.27 -15.27 5.37
CA VAL A 747 -28.99 -16.53 5.54
C VAL A 747 -28.02 -17.65 5.16
N SER A 748 -27.78 -18.57 6.10
CA SER A 748 -27.11 -19.85 5.84
C SER A 748 -27.80 -20.54 4.65
N PRO A 749 -27.09 -20.99 3.59
CA PRO A 749 -27.76 -21.68 2.50
C PRO A 749 -28.32 -23.02 2.98
N LYS A 750 -29.64 -23.07 3.12
CA LYS A 750 -30.41 -24.32 3.17
C LYS A 750 -30.44 -24.91 1.76
N VAL A 751 -30.39 -26.24 1.72
CA VAL A 751 -30.50 -27.11 0.56
C VAL A 751 -31.76 -26.83 -0.27
N SER A 752 -31.62 -26.88 -1.60
CA SER A 752 -32.64 -26.96 -2.68
C SER A 752 -33.56 -25.73 -2.82
N SER A 753 -33.94 -25.23 -4.00
CA SER A 753 -34.14 -25.81 -5.34
C SER A 753 -34.31 -24.68 -6.37
N LEU A 754 -33.93 -24.95 -7.63
CA LEU A 754 -34.49 -24.45 -8.90
C LEU A 754 -34.74 -22.94 -9.08
N GLU A 755 -34.05 -22.44 -10.11
CA GLU A 755 -34.52 -21.51 -11.15
C GLU A 755 -34.74 -20.02 -10.87
N GLU A 756 -34.40 -19.27 -11.93
CA GLU A 756 -34.79 -17.91 -12.31
C GLU A 756 -34.11 -16.69 -11.66
N GLY A 757 -33.33 -16.00 -12.51
CA GLY A 757 -33.66 -14.61 -12.85
C GLY A 757 -32.93 -13.50 -12.10
N GLY A 758 -31.88 -12.97 -12.75
CA GLY A 758 -31.51 -11.55 -12.86
C GLY A 758 -31.62 -10.62 -11.64
N VAL A 759 -30.49 -10.04 -11.23
CA VAL A 759 -30.46 -8.80 -10.44
C VAL A 759 -29.88 -7.64 -11.29
N PRO A 760 -30.59 -6.50 -11.38
CA PRO A 760 -30.13 -5.26 -12.00
C PRO A 760 -29.21 -4.46 -11.07
N GLY A 761 -28.26 -3.75 -11.65
CA GLY A 761 -27.38 -2.81 -10.95
C GLY A 761 -28.03 -1.46 -10.67
N SER A 762 -27.64 -0.86 -9.55
CA SER A 762 -27.79 0.56 -9.22
C SER A 762 -26.44 1.01 -8.65
N GLU A 763 -25.70 1.85 -9.36
CA GLU A 763 -25.68 3.32 -9.22
C GLU A 763 -24.41 3.74 -8.48
N MET A 764 -23.48 4.33 -9.22
CA MET A 764 -22.26 4.96 -8.72
C MET A 764 -22.27 6.37 -9.29
N ASP A 765 -22.59 7.35 -8.44
CA ASP A 765 -22.50 8.76 -8.77
C ASP A 765 -21.06 9.27 -8.57
N SER A 766 -20.57 9.87 -9.66
CA SER A 766 -19.73 11.07 -9.75
C SER A 766 -18.48 11.23 -8.87
N VAL A 767 -17.30 11.02 -9.48
CA VAL A 767 -16.24 12.04 -9.49
C VAL A 767 -15.57 12.03 -10.87
N THR A 768 -15.71 13.15 -11.58
CA THR A 768 -14.99 13.50 -12.81
C THR A 768 -13.58 13.98 -12.45
N GLU A 769 -12.55 13.21 -12.82
CA GLU A 769 -11.20 13.76 -13.02
C GLU A 769 -11.01 14.05 -14.51
N ILE A 770 -10.98 15.34 -14.84
CA ILE A 770 -10.57 15.84 -16.15
C ILE A 770 -9.06 16.00 -16.11
N GLU A 771 -8.34 15.07 -16.73
CA GLU A 771 -6.89 15.16 -16.90
C GLU A 771 -6.59 16.14 -18.06
N VAL A 772 -6.39 17.42 -17.73
CA VAL A 772 -5.80 18.40 -18.66
C VAL A 772 -4.30 18.12 -18.74
N VAL A 773 -3.88 17.39 -19.77
CA VAL A 773 -2.46 17.16 -20.05
C VAL A 773 -1.86 18.47 -20.57
N SER A 774 -1.09 19.14 -19.71
CA SER A 774 -0.18 20.22 -20.07
C SER A 774 0.82 19.73 -21.11
N ALA A 775 0.96 20.50 -22.20
CA ALA A 775 1.95 20.28 -23.24
C ALA A 775 3.36 20.57 -22.71
N ASP A 776 4.07 19.52 -22.29
CA ASP A 776 5.51 19.58 -22.08
C ASP A 776 6.23 19.27 -23.41
N GLN A 777 6.67 20.34 -24.07
CA GLN A 777 7.59 20.25 -25.20
C GLN A 777 9.00 19.96 -24.68
N GLY A 778 9.40 18.69 -24.72
CA GLY A 778 10.80 18.30 -24.63
C GLY A 778 11.53 18.60 -25.93
N LEU A 779 12.42 19.59 -25.89
CA LEU A 779 13.40 19.89 -26.94
C LEU A 779 14.20 18.64 -27.36
N PRO A 780 14.47 18.43 -28.67
CA PRO A 780 15.48 17.48 -29.11
C PRO A 780 16.89 18.06 -28.94
N GLN A 781 17.79 17.25 -28.38
CA GLN A 781 19.22 17.52 -28.28
C GLN A 781 19.85 17.69 -29.67
N LYS A 782 20.63 18.77 -29.82
CA LYS A 782 21.49 19.05 -30.97
C LYS A 782 22.66 18.06 -31.04
N GLN A 783 22.77 17.33 -32.15
CA GLN A 783 24.06 16.87 -32.68
C GLN A 783 24.05 17.03 -34.21
N GLY A 784 25.04 17.76 -34.71
CA GLY A 784 25.58 17.65 -36.06
C GLY A 784 24.72 18.20 -37.21
N LEU A 785 24.95 19.46 -37.59
CA LEU A 785 25.48 19.77 -38.92
C LEU A 785 25.95 21.23 -38.95
N ASN A 786 27.25 21.40 -39.15
CA ASN A 786 27.81 22.62 -39.69
C ASN A 786 27.31 22.79 -41.12
N GLU A 787 26.94 24.02 -41.49
CA GLU A 787 27.23 24.69 -42.77
C GLU A 787 26.16 25.73 -43.15
N ILE A 788 26.65 26.81 -43.77
CA ILE A 788 25.95 27.88 -44.48
C ILE A 788 25.47 29.06 -43.63
N THR A 789 26.45 29.94 -43.42
CA THR A 789 26.33 31.40 -43.35
C THR A 789 25.47 31.96 -44.49
N GLN A 790 24.44 32.77 -44.20
CA GLN A 790 24.20 34.02 -44.93
C GLN A 790 23.20 34.94 -44.19
N LYS A 791 23.58 36.21 -44.14
CA LYS A 791 22.86 37.35 -43.58
C LYS A 791 21.50 37.56 -44.26
N GLN A 792 20.47 37.88 -43.49
CA GLN A 792 19.43 38.82 -43.92
C GLN A 792 18.88 39.55 -42.69
N GLU A 793 19.09 40.87 -42.68
CA GLU A 793 18.49 41.84 -41.76
C GLU A 793 16.98 41.89 -42.00
N PHE A 794 16.17 41.92 -40.93
CA PHE A 794 14.89 42.63 -40.96
C PHE A 794 14.60 43.26 -39.60
N ASN A 795 14.28 44.54 -39.68
CA ASN A 795 14.09 45.53 -38.62
C ASN A 795 12.78 45.35 -37.84
N GLU A 796 12.84 45.86 -36.61
CA GLU A 796 11.82 46.59 -35.85
C GLU A 796 10.49 45.91 -35.47
N ILE A 797 10.35 45.76 -34.14
CA ILE A 797 9.13 45.44 -33.39
C ILE A 797 8.31 46.74 -33.24
N PRO A 798 7.02 46.78 -33.64
CA PRO A 798 6.12 47.85 -33.22
C PRO A 798 5.61 47.61 -31.80
N GLN A 799 5.41 48.74 -31.13
CA GLN A 799 5.24 48.93 -29.71
C GLN A 799 3.85 48.52 -29.19
N LYS A 800 3.81 48.31 -27.86
CA LYS A 800 2.70 48.07 -26.91
C LYS A 800 1.35 48.82 -27.11
N GLN A 801 1.17 49.62 -28.15
CA GLN A 801 -0.04 50.41 -28.40
C GLN A 801 -1.10 49.60 -29.16
N GLU A 802 -0.71 48.80 -30.17
CA GLU A 802 -1.67 47.97 -30.94
C GLU A 802 -2.36 46.89 -30.07
N LEU A 803 -1.68 46.41 -29.02
CA LEU A 803 -2.25 45.44 -28.09
C LEU A 803 -3.21 46.08 -27.07
N LYS A 804 -3.17 47.40 -26.89
CA LYS A 804 -4.13 48.14 -26.06
C LYS A 804 -5.38 48.47 -26.87
N ASP A 805 -5.21 48.91 -28.11
CA ASP A 805 -6.32 49.29 -28.98
C ASP A 805 -7.17 48.06 -29.34
N ALA A 806 -6.54 46.90 -29.60
CA ALA A 806 -7.24 45.63 -29.81
C ALA A 806 -7.98 45.12 -28.55
N LYS A 807 -7.55 45.54 -27.35
CA LYS A 807 -8.17 45.15 -26.09
C LYS A 807 -9.37 46.03 -25.74
N GLU A 808 -9.35 47.30 -26.13
CA GLU A 808 -10.51 48.21 -26.03
C GLU A 808 -11.58 47.86 -27.06
N GLU A 809 -11.20 47.48 -28.29
CA GLU A 809 -12.14 47.03 -29.33
C GLU A 809 -12.88 45.73 -28.94
N LEU A 810 -12.18 44.78 -28.31
CA LEU A 810 -12.80 43.56 -27.74
C LEU A 810 -13.71 43.83 -26.53
N LEU A 811 -13.44 44.90 -25.77
CA LEU A 811 -14.27 45.30 -24.62
C LEU A 811 -15.56 45.99 -25.05
N GLU A 812 -15.52 46.80 -26.12
CA GLU A 812 -16.74 47.36 -26.74
C GLU A 812 -17.60 46.28 -27.40
N GLU A 813 -17.00 45.27 -28.05
CA GLU A 813 -17.74 44.18 -28.68
C GLU A 813 -18.46 43.27 -27.65
N VAL A 814 -17.85 43.10 -26.47
CA VAL A 814 -18.45 42.35 -25.35
C VAL A 814 -19.59 43.14 -24.71
N HIS A 815 -19.46 44.47 -24.56
CA HIS A 815 -20.53 45.33 -24.06
C HIS A 815 -21.72 45.42 -25.03
N ALA A 816 -21.47 45.48 -26.33
CA ALA A 816 -22.54 45.49 -27.35
C ALA A 816 -23.33 44.17 -27.39
N LYS A 817 -22.70 43.03 -27.09
CA LYS A 817 -23.36 41.71 -27.02
C LYS A 817 -24.09 41.47 -25.70
N THR A 818 -23.75 42.17 -24.61
CA THR A 818 -24.46 42.05 -23.32
C THR A 818 -25.77 42.84 -23.29
N ASP A 819 -25.85 43.98 -23.99
CA ASP A 819 -27.10 44.77 -24.09
C ASP A 819 -28.16 44.15 -25.01
N LEU A 820 -27.79 43.19 -25.87
CA LEU A 820 -28.71 42.44 -26.74
C LEU A 820 -29.35 41.21 -26.08
N SER A 821 -28.94 40.87 -24.85
CA SER A 821 -29.54 39.78 -24.05
C SER A 821 -30.48 40.28 -22.95
N LEU A 822 -30.64 41.60 -22.79
CA LEU A 822 -31.46 42.25 -21.75
C LEU A 822 -32.59 43.14 -22.30
N LYS A 823 -32.88 43.06 -23.60
CA LYS A 823 -34.15 43.43 -24.24
C LYS A 823 -34.77 42.19 -24.84
#